data_AF-A0A316FDI0-F1
#
_entry.id   AF-A0A316FDI0-F1
#
_cell.length_a   1.000
_cell.length_b   1.000
_cell.length_c   1.000
_cell.angle_alpha   90.00
_cell.angle_beta   90.00
_cell.angle_gamma   90.00
#
_symmetry.space_group_name_H-M   'P 1'
#
loop_
_entity.id
_entity.type
_entity.pdbx_description
1 polymer ?
#
loop_
_entity_poly.entity_id
_entity_poly.type
_entity_poly.pdbx_seq_one_letter_code
_entity_poly.pdbx_strand_id
1 'polypeptide(L)'
;MKPTIRTAWARLWSRLSSCFSLAIALSAFGTGAAAQGTLDIAFHYGAKPPVDALQAFDAAVVEPDSGFDPRTANTPHTAWFAYVSVGEVLPSRGYFKDIPASWLKGNNDAWQARVVDQAADGWAEFYVEKVIKPLWDRGYRGFFLDTLDSYHLIAKTDAERTRQEAGMVKVLRAVKARYPEAKLVFNRGFEILPQVHDLAYAVVFESLFRGWDQAGTRFTEVSDKDREWLLNQARIVREQYRLPVVSIDYCPPFDRKCARDTARRISALGITPYVTDPGLQTVGIGRVEVMPRRVLVVQESQSDVVIDDTAGVRFVSMPLNYLGYRVEFAETRDPLPEIGPDRYAGVVVWLNGNVTKDPGRFFSWVEKRIAQGVPVVFLNDFGAQVGGALARMLSLKPVKGRVSGPVQIVSQDAMMGFETPVAPDRTEAISVQVPDTAGARSLLRLKSGTLTYDAAAIMPWGGYVMGPYAVRENTATNQDRWVVEPLKFLTEALRLPRMPVPDTTTESGRRLLTIHIDGDGFASKAEIPGGGYSGEVLFREIFDRYKLPMTMSVIEGEVGKSGMYPKLAPELEPIARKIFAQPYVEVASHTYSHPFEWTRTVQPQQSNARFAEGDDDYHLAIPGYRLSLEREIGGSIDYINRVLAPPGKPVKMLLWPGDCQAPPEALKLTDKAGVLNMNGGDTMITRSNPSWTAVAPLGIHKAENTFQVFATNQNENIYTNLWHGPFYGFERVIETYELTDKPYRFKPVNIYYHSYSGTKAASLRALRKVYDYVLTQPLMPIHSTDYVRKVLDWQNMAVARELGDGTDGAPPNGAWVIRGDGNLRNLRWTGEGKPDVASARGVTGSSPAPGGGVYVQLSGGDARFTTAAAPSAVVPEIAEANGLVRDWKRDGGVTRFTFGGYFKPFFRLANAGQCSVTIDGKPVTGVRDRNTLRFDLPAVTDPINVKQPVEVRCAG
;
A
#
# COMPACT_ATOMS: atom_id res chain seq x y z
N MET A 1 45.68 54.50 -26.48
CA MET A 1 45.49 54.37 -25.02
C MET A 1 44.57 55.50 -24.59
N LYS A 2 43.32 55.20 -24.20
CA LYS A 2 42.27 56.21 -23.99
C LYS A 2 42.27 56.71 -22.53
N PRO A 3 42.27 58.03 -22.30
CA PRO A 3 42.28 58.61 -20.95
C PRO A 3 41.06 59.51 -20.63
N THR A 4 40.84 59.71 -19.31
CA THR A 4 40.52 60.99 -18.60
C THR A 4 39.17 61.77 -18.73
N ILE A 5 38.74 62.32 -17.57
CA ILE A 5 38.18 63.69 -17.25
C ILE A 5 36.73 63.85 -16.68
N ARG A 6 36.70 64.27 -15.40
CA ARG A 6 36.01 65.41 -14.70
C ARG A 6 34.48 65.63 -14.60
N THR A 7 34.04 65.79 -13.33
CA THR A 7 33.24 66.86 -12.64
C THR A 7 31.90 67.42 -13.19
N ALA A 8 30.83 67.21 -12.39
CA ALA A 8 30.04 68.18 -11.60
C ALA A 8 29.18 69.32 -12.24
N TRP A 9 27.98 69.54 -11.66
CA TRP A 9 27.00 70.68 -11.79
C TRP A 9 26.15 70.69 -13.08
N ALA A 10 24.88 71.12 -13.18
CA ALA A 10 23.78 71.51 -12.30
C ALA A 10 22.53 71.78 -13.19
N ARG A 11 21.32 71.39 -12.72
CA ARG A 11 20.07 72.19 -12.70
C ARG A 11 19.22 72.47 -13.96
N LEU A 12 17.90 72.29 -13.72
CA LEU A 12 16.72 73.07 -14.18
C LEU A 12 16.37 72.97 -15.69
N TRP A 13 15.12 72.80 -16.15
CA TRP A 13 13.83 73.16 -15.58
C TRP A 13 12.69 72.33 -16.21
N SER A 14 11.67 72.09 -15.39
CA SER A 14 10.24 71.92 -15.68
C SER A 14 9.72 72.61 -16.95
N ARG A 15 8.70 72.02 -17.62
CA ARG A 15 7.37 72.63 -17.87
C ARG A 15 6.40 71.64 -18.55
N LEU A 16 5.21 71.52 -17.94
CA LEU A 16 3.85 71.22 -18.47
C LEU A 16 3.70 70.09 -19.53
N SER A 17 2.88 69.07 -19.30
CA SER A 17 1.42 69.23 -19.22
C SER A 17 0.73 68.23 -18.30
N SER A 18 -0.07 68.78 -17.38
CA SER A 18 -1.31 68.16 -16.91
C SER A 18 -2.20 67.81 -18.11
N CYS A 19 -2.59 66.54 -18.20
CA CYS A 19 -3.87 66.04 -18.75
C CYS A 19 -3.69 64.55 -19.02
N PHE A 20 -3.82 63.69 -18.01
CA PHE A 20 -4.33 62.30 -18.14
C PHE A 20 -4.34 61.66 -16.73
N SER A 21 -5.13 62.25 -15.83
CA SER A 21 -5.45 61.67 -14.53
C SER A 21 -6.96 61.52 -14.42
N LEU A 22 -7.54 60.58 -15.17
CA LEU A 22 -8.88 60.03 -14.88
C LEU A 22 -9.21 58.80 -15.77
N ALA A 23 -8.44 57.70 -15.72
CA ALA A 23 -8.86 56.46 -16.42
C ALA A 23 -8.22 55.13 -15.98
N ILE A 24 -7.33 55.06 -14.98
CA ILE A 24 -6.72 53.77 -14.57
C ILE A 24 -6.60 53.72 -13.04
N ALA A 25 -7.74 53.61 -12.36
CA ALA A 25 -7.81 53.32 -10.93
C ALA A 25 -9.04 52.43 -10.64
N LEU A 26 -9.25 51.41 -11.49
CA LEU A 26 -10.27 50.35 -11.33
C LEU A 26 -9.75 49.06 -11.97
N SER A 27 -8.61 48.56 -11.48
CA SER A 27 -8.09 47.23 -11.88
C SER A 27 -7.23 46.59 -10.79
N ALA A 28 -7.58 46.80 -9.51
CA ALA A 28 -6.87 46.19 -8.38
C ALA A 28 -7.81 45.60 -7.31
N PHE A 29 -9.00 45.15 -7.73
CA PHE A 29 -9.78 44.14 -7.02
C PHE A 29 -9.90 42.91 -7.91
N GLY A 30 -8.75 42.32 -8.25
CA GLY A 30 -8.71 40.91 -8.59
C GLY A 30 -8.96 40.16 -7.29
N THR A 31 -10.23 39.95 -6.94
CA THR A 31 -10.61 38.89 -6.02
C THR A 31 -9.89 37.64 -6.49
N GLY A 32 -9.01 37.10 -5.66
CA GLY A 32 -8.37 35.82 -5.92
C GLY A 32 -9.47 34.81 -6.16
N ALA A 33 -9.72 34.50 -7.43
CA ALA A 33 -10.39 33.26 -7.79
C ALA A 33 -9.46 32.19 -7.23
N ALA A 34 -9.82 31.63 -6.09
CA ALA A 34 -9.28 30.35 -5.67
C ALA A 34 -9.35 29.47 -6.91
N ALA A 35 -8.20 29.03 -7.42
CA ALA A 35 -8.17 28.07 -8.50
C ALA A 35 -9.10 26.93 -8.06
N GLN A 36 -10.26 26.80 -8.70
CA GLN A 36 -11.14 25.66 -8.47
C GLN A 36 -10.25 24.45 -8.69
N GLY A 37 -9.97 23.70 -7.63
CA GLY A 37 -9.15 22.51 -7.71
C GLY A 37 -9.71 21.63 -8.82
N THR A 38 -8.89 21.33 -9.82
CA THR A 38 -9.30 20.50 -10.94
C THR A 38 -9.52 19.10 -10.40
N LEU A 39 -10.77 18.65 -10.42
CA LEU A 39 -11.19 17.31 -9.99
C LEU A 39 -10.44 16.24 -10.81
N ASP A 40 -9.72 15.35 -10.13
CA ASP A 40 -9.18 14.12 -10.72
C ASP A 40 -10.15 12.96 -10.43
N ILE A 41 -10.70 12.37 -11.49
CA ILE A 41 -11.71 11.30 -11.40
C ILE A 41 -11.31 10.09 -12.23
N ALA A 42 -11.53 8.89 -11.68
CA ALA A 42 -11.34 7.61 -12.37
C ALA A 42 -12.65 6.86 -12.60
N PHE A 43 -12.67 5.98 -13.58
CA PHE A 43 -13.80 5.13 -13.94
C PHE A 43 -13.34 3.68 -14.07
N HIS A 44 -14.01 2.75 -13.40
CA HIS A 44 -13.66 1.33 -13.43
C HIS A 44 -14.87 0.42 -13.21
N TYR A 45 -15.29 -0.31 -14.23
CA TYR A 45 -16.47 -1.20 -14.22
C TYR A 45 -16.10 -2.70 -14.18
N GLY A 46 -14.83 -3.03 -14.01
CA GLY A 46 -14.41 -4.42 -13.76
C GLY A 46 -14.96 -4.99 -12.44
N ALA A 47 -15.18 -6.31 -12.41
CA ALA A 47 -15.83 -7.02 -11.29
C ALA A 47 -15.09 -6.94 -9.94
N LYS A 48 -13.81 -6.56 -9.92
CA LYS A 48 -13.02 -6.36 -8.70
C LYS A 48 -12.29 -5.02 -8.78
N PRO A 49 -12.92 -3.91 -8.35
CA PRO A 49 -12.29 -2.59 -8.38
C PRO A 49 -10.97 -2.57 -7.59
N PRO A 50 -9.86 -2.09 -8.18
CA PRO A 50 -8.57 -2.00 -7.50
C PRO A 50 -8.55 -0.77 -6.57
N VAL A 51 -9.12 -0.92 -5.38
CA VAL A 51 -9.31 0.16 -4.38
C VAL A 51 -8.00 0.87 -4.04
N ASP A 52 -6.90 0.12 -3.91
CA ASP A 52 -5.54 0.62 -3.67
C ASP A 52 -5.02 1.54 -4.78
N ALA A 53 -5.37 1.28 -6.04
CA ALA A 53 -4.97 2.14 -7.16
C ALA A 53 -5.95 3.32 -7.34
N LEU A 54 -7.25 3.06 -7.25
CA LEU A 54 -8.30 4.07 -7.46
C LEU A 54 -8.30 5.16 -6.39
N GLN A 55 -7.76 4.91 -5.19
CA GLN A 55 -7.64 5.95 -4.17
C GLN A 55 -6.64 7.07 -4.53
N ALA A 56 -5.86 6.91 -5.61
CA ALA A 56 -4.99 7.98 -6.12
C ALA A 56 -5.78 9.20 -6.64
N PHE A 57 -7.06 9.01 -6.96
CA PHE A 57 -7.94 10.02 -7.54
C PHE A 57 -8.84 10.64 -6.46
N ASP A 58 -9.29 11.88 -6.67
CA ASP A 58 -10.22 12.56 -5.75
C ASP A 58 -11.61 11.90 -5.77
N ALA A 59 -11.99 11.31 -6.91
CA ALA A 59 -13.20 10.53 -7.08
C ALA A 59 -12.97 9.27 -7.92
N ALA A 60 -13.74 8.21 -7.64
CA ALA A 60 -13.73 6.99 -8.44
C ALA A 60 -15.16 6.49 -8.68
N VAL A 61 -15.52 6.35 -9.95
CA VAL A 61 -16.78 5.76 -10.41
C VAL A 61 -16.62 4.27 -10.61
N VAL A 62 -17.46 3.48 -9.95
CA VAL A 62 -17.44 2.02 -10.03
C VAL A 62 -18.81 1.46 -10.39
N GLU A 63 -18.82 0.27 -10.99
CA GLU A 63 -20.04 -0.52 -11.17
C GLU A 63 -20.53 -1.00 -9.79
N PRO A 64 -21.69 -0.52 -9.29
CA PRO A 64 -22.16 -0.88 -7.94
C PRO A 64 -22.48 -2.36 -7.77
N ASP A 65 -22.71 -3.13 -8.83
CA ASP A 65 -22.96 -4.57 -8.77
C ASP A 65 -21.66 -5.41 -8.73
N SER A 66 -20.48 -4.78 -8.68
CA SER A 66 -19.17 -5.45 -8.53
C SER A 66 -18.94 -6.10 -7.16
N GLY A 67 -19.81 -5.86 -6.17
CA GLY A 67 -19.63 -6.33 -4.80
C GLY A 67 -18.76 -5.42 -3.91
N PHE A 68 -18.26 -4.30 -4.43
CA PHE A 68 -17.56 -3.29 -3.63
C PHE A 68 -18.50 -2.60 -2.63
N ASP A 69 -18.02 -2.40 -1.40
CA ASP A 69 -18.69 -1.64 -0.34
C ASP A 69 -17.81 -0.45 0.09
N PRO A 70 -18.21 0.80 -0.22
CA PRO A 70 -17.43 1.97 0.16
C PRO A 70 -17.34 2.19 1.67
N ARG A 71 -18.21 1.58 2.48
CA ARG A 71 -18.19 1.72 3.95
C ARG A 71 -17.05 0.95 4.61
N THR A 72 -16.56 -0.09 3.95
CA THR A 72 -15.43 -0.91 4.42
C THR A 72 -14.10 -0.46 3.81
N ALA A 73 -14.13 0.45 2.84
CA ALA A 73 -12.93 1.00 2.21
C ALA A 73 -12.34 2.13 3.07
N ASN A 74 -11.15 1.91 3.63
CA ASN A 74 -10.43 2.94 4.39
C ASN A 74 -9.66 3.89 3.45
N THR A 75 -10.39 4.66 2.65
CA THR A 75 -9.83 5.59 1.63
C THR A 75 -10.31 7.02 1.89
N PRO A 76 -9.83 7.70 2.95
CA PRO A 76 -10.41 8.97 3.43
C PRO A 76 -10.29 10.14 2.44
N HIS A 77 -9.53 9.98 1.36
CA HIS A 77 -9.22 11.03 0.38
C HIS A 77 -9.90 10.82 -0.98
N THR A 78 -10.73 9.78 -1.13
CA THR A 78 -11.40 9.45 -2.40
C THR A 78 -12.90 9.33 -2.19
N ALA A 79 -13.66 10.06 -2.99
CA ALA A 79 -15.11 9.94 -3.02
C ALA A 79 -15.53 8.81 -3.98
N TRP A 80 -16.29 7.84 -3.47
CA TRP A 80 -16.81 6.73 -4.27
C TRP A 80 -18.15 7.07 -4.92
N PHE A 81 -18.20 6.92 -6.24
CA PHE A 81 -19.38 7.14 -7.07
C PHE A 81 -19.90 5.82 -7.62
N ALA A 82 -21.21 5.65 -7.62
CA ALA A 82 -21.84 4.53 -8.32
C ALA A 82 -22.20 4.94 -9.75
N TYR A 83 -21.89 4.09 -10.72
CA TYR A 83 -22.49 4.17 -12.05
C TYR A 83 -24.00 3.91 -11.98
N VAL A 84 -24.79 4.80 -12.57
CA VAL A 84 -26.22 4.59 -12.77
C VAL A 84 -26.64 5.12 -14.15
N SER A 85 -27.40 4.33 -14.89
CA SER A 85 -28.00 4.76 -16.16
C SER A 85 -29.39 5.36 -15.89
N VAL A 86 -29.69 6.53 -16.47
CA VAL A 86 -30.98 7.22 -16.29
C VAL A 86 -31.91 7.02 -17.49
N GLY A 87 -31.38 7.19 -18.70
CA GLY A 87 -32.11 7.06 -19.96
C GLY A 87 -32.38 5.61 -20.37
N GLU A 88 -31.55 4.69 -19.88
CA GLU A 88 -31.60 3.27 -20.26
C GLU A 88 -31.58 2.35 -19.03
N VAL A 89 -31.95 1.09 -19.25
CA VAL A 89 -31.84 0.04 -18.24
C VAL A 89 -31.44 -1.28 -18.86
N LEU A 90 -30.43 -1.93 -18.28
CA LEU A 90 -30.04 -3.28 -18.64
C LEU A 90 -31.02 -4.30 -18.03
N PRO A 91 -31.46 -5.32 -18.79
CA PRO A 91 -32.30 -6.38 -18.25
C PRO A 91 -31.70 -7.14 -17.06
N SER A 92 -30.37 -7.10 -16.90
CA SER A 92 -29.66 -7.71 -15.77
C SER A 92 -29.78 -6.96 -14.45
N ARG A 93 -30.24 -5.69 -14.44
CA ARG A 93 -30.40 -4.90 -13.21
C ARG A 93 -31.48 -5.52 -12.33
N GLY A 94 -31.20 -5.64 -11.03
CA GLY A 94 -32.14 -6.25 -10.08
C GLY A 94 -33.51 -5.56 -10.00
N TYR A 95 -33.56 -4.25 -10.28
CA TYR A 95 -34.78 -3.45 -10.31
C TYR A 95 -35.52 -3.47 -11.67
N PHE A 96 -34.97 -4.10 -12.72
CA PHE A 96 -35.58 -4.10 -14.06
C PHE A 96 -37.00 -4.68 -14.07
N LYS A 97 -37.21 -5.78 -13.35
CA LYS A 97 -38.51 -6.46 -13.23
C LYS A 97 -39.61 -5.60 -12.57
N ASP A 98 -39.22 -4.56 -11.83
CA ASP A 98 -40.16 -3.66 -11.15
C ASP A 98 -40.58 -2.50 -12.08
N ILE A 99 -39.98 -2.35 -13.28
CA ILE A 99 -40.30 -1.29 -14.23
C ILE A 99 -41.54 -1.68 -15.05
N PRO A 100 -42.61 -0.86 -15.06
CA PRO A 100 -43.77 -1.08 -15.92
C PRO A 100 -43.37 -1.18 -17.40
N ALA A 101 -43.84 -2.22 -18.09
CA ALA A 101 -43.53 -2.45 -19.49
C ALA A 101 -43.91 -1.26 -20.40
N SER A 102 -44.95 -0.50 -20.03
CA SER A 102 -45.38 0.71 -20.74
C SER A 102 -44.36 1.84 -20.73
N TRP A 103 -43.42 1.85 -19.78
CA TRP A 103 -42.35 2.86 -19.69
C TRP A 103 -41.15 2.52 -20.61
N LEU A 104 -41.02 1.27 -21.08
CA LEU A 104 -39.91 0.84 -21.93
C LEU A 104 -40.23 1.08 -23.42
N LYS A 105 -39.85 2.25 -23.95
CA LYS A 105 -40.27 2.75 -25.29
C LYS A 105 -39.33 2.45 -26.44
N GLY A 106 -38.15 1.88 -26.19
CA GLY A 106 -37.20 1.54 -27.24
C GLY A 106 -36.12 0.57 -26.79
N ASN A 107 -35.20 0.29 -27.70
CA ASN A 107 -34.01 -0.54 -27.48
C ASN A 107 -32.77 0.20 -27.97
N ASN A 108 -31.66 -0.01 -27.29
CA ASN A 108 -30.32 0.31 -27.75
C ASN A 108 -29.58 -1.01 -27.97
N ASP A 109 -29.66 -1.55 -29.19
CA ASP A 109 -29.19 -2.90 -29.50
C ASP A 109 -27.67 -3.05 -29.32
N ALA A 110 -26.90 -1.98 -29.53
CA ALA A 110 -25.44 -1.97 -29.34
C ALA A 110 -25.03 -2.26 -27.89
N TRP A 111 -25.88 -1.88 -26.93
CA TRP A 111 -25.66 -2.03 -25.49
C TRP A 111 -26.62 -3.03 -24.83
N GLN A 112 -27.49 -3.67 -25.62
CA GLN A 112 -28.54 -4.59 -25.15
C GLN A 112 -29.41 -3.98 -24.04
N ALA A 113 -29.62 -2.66 -24.10
CA ALA A 113 -30.34 -1.91 -23.09
C ALA A 113 -31.73 -1.49 -23.59
N ARG A 114 -32.66 -1.27 -22.65
CA ARG A 114 -34.01 -0.76 -22.94
C ARG A 114 -34.06 0.74 -22.67
N VAL A 115 -34.59 1.53 -23.61
CA VAL A 115 -34.77 2.98 -23.44
C VAL A 115 -36.04 3.25 -22.64
N VAL A 116 -35.92 4.04 -21.58
CA VAL A 116 -37.02 4.37 -20.65
C VAL A 116 -37.63 5.73 -21.03
N ASP A 117 -38.96 5.81 -21.01
CA ASP A 117 -39.73 7.05 -21.12
C ASP A 117 -39.52 7.92 -19.87
N GLN A 118 -38.68 8.95 -20.00
CA GLN A 118 -38.33 9.84 -18.91
C GLN A 118 -39.52 10.66 -18.41
N ALA A 119 -40.56 10.80 -19.24
CA ALA A 119 -41.77 11.55 -18.92
C ALA A 119 -42.87 10.70 -18.30
N ALA A 120 -42.64 9.40 -18.08
CA ALA A 120 -43.63 8.53 -17.46
C ALA A 120 -43.99 8.97 -16.04
N ASP A 121 -45.29 8.97 -15.74
CA ASP A 121 -45.80 9.28 -14.40
C ASP A 121 -45.28 8.25 -13.38
N GLY A 122 -44.54 8.74 -12.38
CA GLY A 122 -43.92 7.90 -11.35
C GLY A 122 -42.43 7.59 -11.58
N TRP A 123 -41.86 7.87 -12.77
CA TRP A 123 -40.46 7.54 -13.07
C TRP A 123 -39.45 8.19 -12.10
N ALA A 124 -39.62 9.48 -11.78
CA ALA A 124 -38.73 10.17 -10.86
C ALA A 124 -38.75 9.57 -9.43
N GLU A 125 -39.92 9.19 -8.94
CA GLU A 125 -40.06 8.54 -7.63
C GLU A 125 -39.45 7.13 -7.65
N PHE A 126 -39.74 6.36 -8.71
CA PHE A 126 -39.14 5.05 -8.93
C PHE A 126 -37.61 5.14 -8.92
N TYR A 127 -37.03 6.08 -9.66
CA TYR A 127 -35.58 6.24 -9.76
C TYR A 127 -34.94 6.52 -8.40
N VAL A 128 -35.54 7.43 -7.62
CA VAL A 128 -35.06 7.77 -6.27
C VAL A 128 -35.14 6.55 -5.34
N GLU A 129 -36.26 5.84 -5.32
CA GLU A 129 -36.51 4.78 -4.33
C GLU A 129 -35.88 3.42 -4.70
N LYS A 130 -35.83 3.09 -6.00
CA LYS A 130 -35.38 1.77 -6.48
C LYS A 130 -33.94 1.76 -6.98
N VAL A 131 -33.40 2.91 -7.39
CA VAL A 131 -32.02 3.01 -7.92
C VAL A 131 -31.11 3.72 -6.93
N ILE A 132 -31.45 4.96 -6.52
CA ILE A 132 -30.56 5.78 -5.70
C ILE A 132 -30.55 5.37 -4.23
N LYS A 133 -31.71 5.16 -3.61
CA LYS A 133 -31.80 4.83 -2.18
C LYS A 133 -30.98 3.59 -1.78
N PRO A 134 -31.04 2.43 -2.49
CA PRO A 134 -30.25 1.26 -2.12
C PRO A 134 -28.74 1.52 -2.17
N LEU A 135 -28.27 2.34 -3.11
CA LEU A 135 -26.86 2.71 -3.24
C LEU A 135 -26.42 3.70 -2.15
N TRP A 136 -27.30 4.64 -1.80
CA TRP A 136 -27.08 5.55 -0.68
C TRP A 136 -26.95 4.79 0.65
N ASP A 137 -27.82 3.80 0.89
CA ASP A 137 -27.82 2.93 2.07
C ASP A 137 -26.55 2.05 2.13
N ARG A 138 -25.98 1.71 0.97
CA ARG A 138 -24.66 1.05 0.82
C ARG A 138 -23.47 1.99 1.00
N GLY A 139 -23.68 3.29 1.23
CA GLY A 139 -22.63 4.25 1.56
C GLY A 139 -22.12 5.12 0.40
N TYR A 140 -22.65 4.95 -0.82
CA TYR A 140 -22.32 5.87 -1.91
C TYR A 140 -22.85 7.28 -1.62
N ARG A 141 -22.04 8.30 -1.93
CA ARG A 141 -22.41 9.72 -1.81
C ARG A 141 -22.29 10.48 -3.13
N GLY A 142 -21.90 9.78 -4.19
CA GLY A 142 -21.83 10.30 -5.54
C GLY A 142 -22.47 9.34 -6.54
N PHE A 143 -23.05 9.88 -7.60
CA PHE A 143 -23.68 9.13 -8.68
C PHE A 143 -23.22 9.67 -10.03
N PHE A 144 -22.69 8.78 -10.87
CA PHE A 144 -22.39 9.09 -12.27
C PHE A 144 -23.61 8.70 -13.10
N LEU A 145 -24.28 9.71 -13.64
CA LEU A 145 -25.56 9.63 -14.33
C LEU A 145 -25.30 9.52 -15.84
N ASP A 146 -25.44 8.31 -16.34
CA ASP A 146 -25.18 7.97 -17.74
C ASP A 146 -26.47 8.02 -18.59
N THR A 147 -26.32 7.98 -19.92
CA THR A 147 -27.42 7.91 -20.91
C THR A 147 -28.40 9.09 -20.87
N LEU A 148 -27.92 10.28 -20.51
CA LEU A 148 -28.74 11.49 -20.41
C LEU A 148 -29.26 12.01 -21.75
N ASP A 149 -28.82 11.41 -22.86
CA ASP A 149 -29.13 11.73 -24.25
C ASP A 149 -29.84 10.58 -25.01
N SER A 150 -30.02 9.40 -24.40
CA SER A 150 -30.61 8.23 -25.07
C SER A 150 -32.06 8.42 -25.52
N TYR A 151 -32.77 9.42 -25.00
CA TYR A 151 -34.12 9.74 -25.43
C TYR A 151 -34.19 10.15 -26.92
N HIS A 152 -33.09 10.59 -27.53
CA HIS A 152 -33.01 10.84 -28.99
C HIS A 152 -33.29 9.57 -29.84
N LEU A 153 -33.09 8.37 -29.27
CA LEU A 153 -33.40 7.11 -29.95
C LEU A 153 -34.91 6.93 -30.17
N ILE A 154 -35.74 7.49 -29.29
CA ILE A 154 -37.21 7.33 -29.34
C ILE A 154 -37.96 8.63 -29.70
N ALA A 155 -37.45 9.80 -29.32
CA ALA A 155 -38.08 11.10 -29.56
C ALA A 155 -37.67 11.67 -30.94
N LYS A 156 -38.63 11.72 -31.87
CA LYS A 156 -38.38 12.12 -33.27
C LYS A 156 -38.81 13.55 -33.57
N THR A 157 -39.61 14.16 -32.71
CA THR A 157 -40.03 15.57 -32.79
C THR A 157 -39.46 16.40 -31.66
N ASP A 158 -39.34 17.72 -31.87
CA ASP A 158 -38.87 18.64 -30.81
C ASP A 158 -39.78 18.63 -29.58
N ALA A 159 -41.10 18.54 -29.77
CA ALA A 159 -42.06 18.44 -28.68
C ALA A 159 -41.86 17.17 -27.82
N GLU A 160 -41.54 16.03 -28.44
CA GLU A 160 -41.20 14.81 -27.71
C GLU A 160 -39.88 14.93 -26.97
N ARG A 161 -38.86 15.55 -27.57
CA ARG A 161 -37.55 15.79 -26.93
C ARG A 161 -37.71 16.68 -25.70
N THR A 162 -38.40 17.81 -25.83
CA THR A 162 -38.69 18.70 -24.69
C THR A 162 -39.45 17.97 -23.56
N ARG A 163 -40.37 17.05 -23.91
CA ARG A 163 -41.08 16.24 -22.90
C ARG A 163 -40.14 15.28 -22.17
N GLN A 164 -39.24 14.61 -22.88
CA GLN A 164 -38.24 13.72 -22.28
C GLN A 164 -37.24 14.49 -21.41
N GLU A 165 -36.76 15.64 -21.88
CA GLU A 165 -35.87 16.55 -21.14
C GLU A 165 -36.52 17.03 -19.84
N ALA A 166 -37.79 17.45 -19.87
CA ALA A 166 -38.53 17.84 -18.68
C ALA A 166 -38.66 16.69 -17.67
N GLY A 167 -38.88 15.47 -18.15
CA GLY A 167 -38.89 14.25 -17.35
C GLY A 167 -37.54 13.98 -16.67
N MET A 168 -36.45 14.08 -17.43
CA MET A 168 -35.08 13.93 -16.91
C MET A 168 -34.77 14.99 -15.84
N VAL A 169 -35.11 16.26 -16.08
CA VAL A 169 -34.96 17.35 -15.10
C VAL A 169 -35.73 17.04 -13.81
N LYS A 170 -36.93 16.48 -13.91
CA LYS A 170 -37.74 16.05 -12.75
C LYS A 170 -37.04 14.95 -11.94
N VAL A 171 -36.43 13.96 -12.60
CA VAL A 171 -35.63 12.92 -11.93
C VAL A 171 -34.48 13.54 -11.15
N LEU A 172 -33.67 14.39 -11.79
CA LEU A 172 -32.49 15.01 -11.16
C LEU A 172 -32.86 15.87 -9.94
N ARG A 173 -33.93 16.66 -10.07
CA ARG A 173 -34.46 17.46 -8.95
C ARG A 173 -34.99 16.59 -7.83
N ALA A 174 -35.65 15.47 -8.13
CA ALA A 174 -36.14 14.53 -7.12
C ALA A 174 -34.98 13.87 -6.34
N VAL A 175 -33.91 13.47 -7.03
CA VAL A 175 -32.69 12.94 -6.39
C VAL A 175 -32.09 13.97 -5.44
N LYS A 176 -31.90 15.21 -5.90
CA LYS A 176 -31.35 16.28 -5.06
C LYS A 176 -32.28 16.70 -3.91
N ALA A 177 -33.59 16.69 -4.11
CA ALA A 177 -34.54 16.97 -3.04
C ALA A 177 -34.47 15.90 -1.93
N ARG A 178 -34.30 14.62 -2.29
CA ARG A 178 -34.20 13.52 -1.33
C ARG A 178 -32.82 13.42 -0.67
N TYR A 179 -31.76 13.70 -1.43
CA TYR A 179 -30.35 13.61 -1.03
C TYR A 179 -29.59 14.89 -1.43
N PRO A 180 -29.72 15.99 -0.69
CA PRO A 180 -29.12 17.28 -1.05
C PRO A 180 -27.58 17.23 -1.23
N GLU A 181 -26.92 16.41 -0.41
CA GLU A 181 -25.46 16.23 -0.40
C GLU A 181 -24.95 15.32 -1.53
N ALA A 182 -25.83 14.64 -2.27
CA ALA A 182 -25.42 13.74 -3.34
C ALA A 182 -24.66 14.51 -4.43
N LYS A 183 -23.44 14.07 -4.76
CA LYS A 183 -22.67 14.63 -5.88
C LYS A 183 -23.11 13.95 -7.17
N LEU A 184 -23.60 14.71 -8.14
CA LEU A 184 -24.09 14.14 -9.40
C LEU A 184 -23.13 14.48 -10.54
N VAL A 185 -22.52 13.48 -11.17
CA VAL A 185 -21.68 13.67 -12.35
C VAL A 185 -22.51 13.30 -13.57
N PHE A 186 -22.64 14.22 -14.53
CA PHE A 186 -23.48 13.98 -15.71
C PHE A 186 -22.62 13.48 -16.86
N ASN A 187 -22.98 12.37 -17.51
CA ASN A 187 -22.45 12.06 -18.83
C ASN A 187 -23.27 12.81 -19.89
N ARG A 188 -22.64 13.79 -20.54
CA ARG A 188 -23.27 14.73 -21.48
C ARG A 188 -24.42 15.49 -20.81
N GLY A 189 -25.65 15.31 -21.29
CA GLY A 189 -26.84 16.03 -20.83
C GLY A 189 -26.80 17.54 -21.15
N PHE A 190 -26.14 17.94 -22.24
CA PHE A 190 -25.92 19.36 -22.55
C PHE A 190 -27.23 20.14 -22.73
N GLU A 191 -28.26 19.48 -23.23
CA GLU A 191 -29.61 20.01 -23.51
C GLU A 191 -30.33 20.41 -22.21
N ILE A 192 -30.09 19.69 -21.11
CA ILE A 192 -30.76 19.94 -19.82
C ILE A 192 -29.94 20.82 -18.88
N LEU A 193 -28.62 20.94 -19.08
CA LEU A 193 -27.75 21.77 -18.23
C LEU A 193 -28.24 23.20 -17.98
N PRO A 194 -28.84 23.92 -18.96
CA PRO A 194 -29.42 25.24 -18.69
C PRO A 194 -30.39 25.28 -17.49
N GLN A 195 -31.05 24.15 -17.19
CA GLN A 195 -32.07 24.02 -16.13
C GLN A 195 -31.58 23.37 -14.83
N VAL A 196 -30.44 22.67 -14.86
CA VAL A 196 -29.96 21.81 -13.75
C VAL A 196 -28.45 21.84 -13.50
N HIS A 197 -27.70 22.75 -14.13
CA HIS A 197 -26.25 22.86 -13.91
C HIS A 197 -25.87 23.10 -12.44
N ASP A 198 -26.72 23.77 -11.68
CA ASP A 198 -26.57 24.00 -10.23
C ASP A 198 -26.64 22.72 -9.40
N LEU A 199 -27.19 21.63 -9.98
CA LEU A 199 -27.27 20.31 -9.35
C LEU A 199 -26.04 19.43 -9.66
N ALA A 200 -25.27 19.79 -10.69
CA ALA A 200 -24.15 18.98 -11.18
C ALA A 200 -22.87 19.23 -10.36
N TYR A 201 -22.13 18.16 -10.12
CA TYR A 201 -20.80 18.16 -9.51
C TYR A 201 -19.69 18.29 -10.58
N ALA A 202 -19.88 17.61 -11.71
CA ALA A 202 -19.01 17.69 -12.90
C ALA A 202 -19.78 17.20 -14.14
N VAL A 203 -19.28 17.53 -15.33
CA VAL A 203 -19.79 17.01 -16.60
C VAL A 203 -18.70 16.18 -17.28
N VAL A 204 -19.08 15.00 -17.74
CA VAL A 204 -18.25 14.04 -18.48
C VAL A 204 -18.76 13.96 -19.91
N PHE A 205 -17.90 13.65 -20.87
CA PHE A 205 -18.34 13.21 -22.19
C PHE A 205 -17.35 12.20 -22.80
N GLU A 206 -17.87 11.41 -23.73
CA GLU A 206 -17.16 10.39 -24.49
C GLU A 206 -17.36 10.65 -25.99
N SER A 207 -16.34 10.89 -26.80
CA SER A 207 -14.90 11.06 -26.50
C SER A 207 -14.35 12.26 -27.28
N LEU A 208 -13.16 12.78 -26.94
CA LEU A 208 -12.63 14.01 -27.57
C LEU A 208 -11.70 13.76 -28.77
N PHE A 209 -10.82 12.77 -28.68
CA PHE A 209 -9.83 12.43 -29.70
C PHE A 209 -9.93 10.98 -30.15
N ARG A 210 -10.05 10.05 -29.21
CA ARG A 210 -10.10 8.61 -29.45
C ARG A 210 -11.38 8.03 -28.89
N GLY A 211 -12.25 7.58 -29.79
CA GLY A 211 -13.53 6.98 -29.49
C GLY A 211 -13.51 5.46 -29.59
N TRP A 212 -14.65 4.87 -29.23
CA TRP A 212 -14.95 3.46 -29.39
C TRP A 212 -16.28 3.29 -30.12
N ASP A 213 -16.26 2.53 -31.22
CA ASP A 213 -17.44 2.11 -31.95
C ASP A 213 -17.88 0.74 -31.42
N GLN A 214 -18.91 0.74 -30.56
CA GLN A 214 -19.42 -0.46 -29.89
C GLN A 214 -20.02 -1.46 -30.89
N ALA A 215 -20.72 -0.99 -31.92
CA ALA A 215 -21.34 -1.88 -32.91
C ALA A 215 -20.29 -2.53 -33.82
N GLY A 216 -19.26 -1.79 -34.20
CA GLY A 216 -18.14 -2.28 -35.00
C GLY A 216 -17.02 -2.95 -34.19
N THR A 217 -17.08 -2.90 -32.85
CA THR A 217 -16.03 -3.37 -31.91
C THR A 217 -14.62 -2.87 -32.26
N ARG A 218 -14.50 -1.56 -32.53
CA ARG A 218 -13.24 -0.98 -33.00
C ARG A 218 -12.96 0.41 -32.42
N PHE A 219 -11.68 0.73 -32.27
CA PHE A 219 -11.23 2.08 -31.95
C PHE A 219 -11.44 3.02 -33.14
N THR A 220 -11.86 4.25 -32.86
CA THR A 220 -12.10 5.28 -33.88
C THR A 220 -11.43 6.60 -33.49
N GLU A 221 -11.18 7.45 -34.48
CA GLU A 221 -10.84 8.85 -34.22
C GLU A 221 -12.12 9.69 -34.23
N VAL A 222 -12.22 10.61 -33.28
CA VAL A 222 -13.34 11.55 -33.21
C VAL A 222 -13.19 12.56 -34.35
N SER A 223 -14.25 12.72 -35.16
CA SER A 223 -14.23 13.62 -36.31
C SER A 223 -13.99 15.06 -35.88
N ASP A 224 -13.38 15.89 -36.75
CA ASP A 224 -13.10 17.28 -36.41
C ASP A 224 -14.37 18.07 -36.10
N LYS A 225 -15.47 17.77 -36.80
CA LYS A 225 -16.79 18.39 -36.55
C LYS A 225 -17.32 18.06 -35.15
N ASP A 226 -17.30 16.79 -34.76
CA ASP A 226 -17.79 16.37 -33.45
C ASP A 226 -16.88 16.90 -32.33
N ARG A 227 -15.57 16.93 -32.57
CA ARG A 227 -14.58 17.50 -31.65
C ARG A 227 -14.82 18.99 -31.44
N GLU A 228 -15.00 19.77 -32.50
CA GLU A 228 -15.30 21.21 -32.41
C GLU A 228 -16.59 21.47 -31.63
N TRP A 229 -17.63 20.67 -31.87
CA TRP A 229 -18.88 20.77 -31.13
C TRP A 229 -18.69 20.47 -29.64
N LEU A 230 -17.99 19.38 -29.30
CA LEU A 230 -17.69 19.00 -27.91
C LEU A 230 -16.84 20.06 -27.20
N LEU A 231 -15.85 20.64 -27.89
CA LEU A 231 -15.03 21.72 -27.33
C LEU A 231 -15.87 22.97 -27.03
N ASN A 232 -16.83 23.31 -27.88
CA ASN A 232 -17.74 24.41 -27.60
C ASN A 232 -18.66 24.10 -26.39
N GLN A 233 -19.16 22.86 -26.26
CA GLN A 233 -19.93 22.47 -25.07
C GLN A 233 -19.06 22.53 -23.80
N ALA A 234 -17.85 21.97 -23.82
CA ALA A 234 -16.91 22.02 -22.71
C ALA A 234 -16.59 23.46 -22.29
N ARG A 235 -16.46 24.36 -23.26
CA ARG A 235 -16.28 25.80 -23.02
C ARG A 235 -17.48 26.41 -22.30
N ILE A 236 -18.71 26.14 -22.76
CA ILE A 236 -19.93 26.61 -22.09
C ILE A 236 -19.97 26.11 -20.64
N VAL A 237 -19.73 24.82 -20.41
CA VAL A 237 -19.76 24.24 -19.06
C VAL A 237 -18.74 24.88 -18.13
N ARG A 238 -17.51 25.10 -18.60
CA ARG A 238 -16.45 25.70 -17.79
C ARG A 238 -16.62 27.20 -17.57
N GLU A 239 -16.98 27.95 -18.61
CA GLU A 239 -17.02 29.42 -18.57
C GLU A 239 -18.33 29.96 -18.01
N GLN A 240 -19.46 29.35 -18.39
CA GLN A 240 -20.79 29.79 -17.98
C GLN A 240 -21.23 29.12 -16.68
N TYR A 241 -21.15 27.78 -16.61
CA TYR A 241 -21.64 27.02 -15.44
C TYR A 241 -20.59 26.82 -14.34
N ARG A 242 -19.31 27.14 -14.61
CA ARG A 242 -18.20 27.01 -13.64
C ARG A 242 -18.05 25.59 -13.07
N LEU A 243 -18.31 24.59 -13.90
CA LEU A 243 -18.22 23.17 -13.56
C LEU A 243 -16.95 22.54 -14.14
N PRO A 244 -16.34 21.56 -13.44
CA PRO A 244 -15.32 20.69 -14.02
C PRO A 244 -15.86 19.92 -15.22
N VAL A 245 -15.01 19.77 -16.25
CA VAL A 245 -15.31 18.97 -17.44
C VAL A 245 -14.28 17.87 -17.59
N VAL A 246 -14.74 16.65 -17.84
CA VAL A 246 -13.95 15.44 -17.97
C VAL A 246 -14.17 14.83 -19.35
N SER A 247 -13.11 14.41 -20.02
CA SER A 247 -13.20 13.62 -21.25
C SER A 247 -12.74 12.20 -20.97
N ILE A 248 -13.59 11.22 -21.30
CA ILE A 248 -13.20 9.81 -21.33
C ILE A 248 -12.87 9.43 -22.79
N ASP A 249 -11.64 8.99 -23.00
CA ASP A 249 -11.13 8.58 -24.31
C ASP A 249 -10.57 7.14 -24.24
N TYR A 250 -10.57 6.47 -25.39
CA TYR A 250 -10.33 5.04 -25.45
C TYR A 250 -9.05 4.66 -26.20
N CYS A 251 -8.19 3.90 -25.53
CA CYS A 251 -6.99 3.29 -26.12
C CYS A 251 -7.04 1.77 -25.96
N PRO A 252 -6.30 1.01 -26.79
CA PRO A 252 -6.11 -0.41 -26.56
C PRO A 252 -5.69 -0.69 -25.12
N PRO A 253 -6.21 -1.75 -24.46
CA PRO A 253 -5.78 -2.13 -23.14
C PRO A 253 -4.26 -2.22 -23.08
N PHE A 254 -3.67 -1.62 -22.04
CA PHE A 254 -2.23 -1.63 -21.77
C PHE A 254 -1.33 -0.82 -22.71
N ASP A 255 -1.86 -0.17 -23.75
CA ASP A 255 -1.11 0.83 -24.52
C ASP A 255 -1.00 2.15 -23.72
N ARG A 256 -0.11 2.15 -22.72
CA ARG A 256 0.11 3.30 -21.84
C ARG A 256 0.68 4.50 -22.59
N LYS A 257 1.36 4.30 -23.73
CA LYS A 257 1.82 5.41 -24.58
C LYS A 257 0.63 6.13 -25.18
N CYS A 258 -0.29 5.40 -25.83
CA CYS A 258 -1.54 5.96 -26.36
C CYS A 258 -2.31 6.73 -25.28
N ALA A 259 -2.42 6.15 -24.09
CA ALA A 259 -3.15 6.75 -22.97
C ALA A 259 -2.50 8.05 -22.48
N ARG A 260 -1.17 8.08 -22.27
CA ARG A 260 -0.44 9.30 -21.87
C ARG A 260 -0.57 10.41 -22.92
N ASP A 261 -0.37 10.10 -24.19
CA ASP A 261 -0.38 11.09 -25.27
C ASP A 261 -1.77 11.72 -25.41
N THR A 262 -2.81 10.90 -25.35
CA THR A 262 -4.19 11.35 -25.39
C THR A 262 -4.54 12.18 -24.15
N ALA A 263 -4.12 11.73 -22.96
CA ALA A 263 -4.37 12.47 -21.71
C ALA A 263 -3.69 13.86 -21.69
N ARG A 264 -2.46 13.98 -22.24
CA ARG A 264 -1.80 15.29 -22.40
C ARG A 264 -2.54 16.20 -23.36
N ARG A 265 -2.98 15.68 -24.51
CA ARG A 265 -3.75 16.46 -25.50
C ARG A 265 -5.05 17.02 -24.90
N ILE A 266 -5.76 16.22 -24.10
CA ILE A 266 -6.97 16.66 -23.39
C ILE A 266 -6.61 17.70 -22.31
N SER A 267 -5.57 17.43 -21.51
CA SER A 267 -5.12 18.34 -20.43
C SER A 267 -4.72 19.72 -20.96
N ALA A 268 -4.06 19.78 -22.12
CA ALA A 268 -3.66 21.02 -22.78
C ALA A 268 -4.83 21.92 -23.16
N LEU A 269 -6.05 21.37 -23.26
CA LEU A 269 -7.28 22.11 -23.52
C LEU A 269 -7.98 22.60 -22.24
N GLY A 270 -7.40 22.33 -21.07
CA GLY A 270 -7.99 22.65 -19.77
C GLY A 270 -9.18 21.75 -19.40
N ILE A 271 -9.21 20.54 -19.94
CA ILE A 271 -10.21 19.50 -19.66
C ILE A 271 -9.51 18.40 -18.85
N THR A 272 -10.19 17.79 -17.87
CA THR A 272 -9.63 16.64 -17.12
C THR A 272 -9.69 15.40 -18.01
N PRO A 273 -8.56 14.75 -18.35
CA PRO A 273 -8.57 13.47 -19.04
C PRO A 273 -8.90 12.31 -18.09
N TYR A 274 -9.51 11.27 -18.66
CA TYR A 274 -9.36 9.89 -18.19
C TYR A 274 -9.32 8.95 -19.40
N VAL A 275 -8.15 8.39 -19.69
CA VAL A 275 -7.94 7.56 -20.89
C VAL A 275 -7.73 6.11 -20.48
N THR A 276 -8.54 5.21 -21.04
CA THR A 276 -8.66 3.81 -20.58
C THR A 276 -9.15 2.88 -21.70
N ASP A 277 -9.43 1.62 -21.39
CA ASP A 277 -10.04 0.65 -22.31
C ASP A 277 -11.57 0.84 -22.40
N PRO A 278 -12.22 0.44 -23.52
CA PRO A 278 -13.65 0.63 -23.72
C PRO A 278 -14.55 -0.13 -22.73
N GLY A 279 -14.02 -1.17 -22.07
CA GLY A 279 -14.75 -1.88 -21.01
C GLY A 279 -14.60 -1.25 -19.63
N LEU A 280 -13.78 -0.19 -19.50
CA LEU A 280 -13.42 0.45 -18.23
C LEU A 280 -12.90 -0.57 -17.21
N GLN A 281 -12.10 -1.54 -17.65
CA GLN A 281 -11.60 -2.64 -16.82
C GLN A 281 -10.16 -2.43 -16.32
N THR A 282 -9.47 -1.42 -16.85
CA THR A 282 -8.10 -1.06 -16.47
C THR A 282 -8.07 0.25 -15.70
N VAL A 283 -7.05 0.41 -14.86
CA VAL A 283 -6.76 1.72 -14.24
C VAL A 283 -6.19 2.64 -15.31
N GLY A 284 -7.03 3.56 -15.76
CA GLY A 284 -6.71 4.53 -16.82
C GLY A 284 -5.68 5.57 -16.39
N ILE A 285 -5.34 6.44 -17.35
CA ILE A 285 -4.44 7.58 -17.14
C ILE A 285 -5.25 8.86 -17.18
N GLY A 286 -5.27 9.59 -16.07
CA GLY A 286 -5.83 10.94 -15.99
C GLY A 286 -4.73 11.99 -15.94
N ARG A 287 -4.98 13.08 -15.19
CA ARG A 287 -3.92 14.05 -14.86
C ARG A 287 -2.84 13.43 -13.98
N VAL A 288 -3.20 12.39 -13.25
CA VAL A 288 -2.30 11.52 -12.50
C VAL A 288 -2.22 10.16 -13.17
N GLU A 289 -1.02 9.59 -13.15
CA GLU A 289 -0.77 8.19 -13.48
C GLU A 289 -0.37 7.44 -12.20
N VAL A 290 -1.10 6.37 -11.89
CA VAL A 290 -0.78 5.49 -10.76
C VAL A 290 0.40 4.60 -11.11
N MET A 291 1.38 4.51 -10.21
CA MET A 291 2.51 3.59 -10.35
C MET A 291 2.07 2.20 -9.86
N PRO A 292 2.21 1.14 -10.68
CA PRO A 292 1.86 -0.21 -10.24
C PRO A 292 2.81 -0.66 -9.12
N ARG A 293 2.26 -1.11 -8.00
CA ARG A 293 3.02 -1.58 -6.83
C ARG A 293 2.89 -3.07 -6.55
N ARG A 294 2.17 -3.83 -7.39
CA ARG A 294 1.99 -5.28 -7.20
C ARG A 294 2.99 -6.07 -8.03
N VAL A 295 3.50 -7.15 -7.46
CA VAL A 295 4.25 -8.19 -8.18
C VAL A 295 3.59 -9.53 -7.86
N LEU A 296 3.26 -10.28 -8.91
CA LEU A 296 2.73 -11.63 -8.74
C LEU A 296 3.89 -12.61 -8.65
N VAL A 297 3.99 -13.34 -7.54
CA VAL A 297 4.90 -14.47 -7.38
C VAL A 297 4.14 -15.74 -7.76
N VAL A 298 4.56 -16.36 -8.86
CA VAL A 298 4.02 -17.63 -9.34
C VAL A 298 4.97 -18.75 -8.94
N GLN A 299 4.45 -19.77 -8.28
CA GLN A 299 5.24 -20.88 -7.78
C GLN A 299 4.52 -22.22 -7.96
N GLU A 300 5.23 -23.31 -7.67
CA GLU A 300 4.62 -24.62 -7.51
C GLU A 300 5.05 -25.21 -6.18
N SER A 301 4.25 -24.97 -5.15
CA SER A 301 4.46 -25.48 -3.79
C SER A 301 4.32 -27.01 -3.73
N GLN A 302 5.11 -27.67 -2.89
CA GLN A 302 4.88 -29.09 -2.57
C GLN A 302 3.57 -29.22 -1.77
N SER A 303 2.88 -30.36 -1.86
CA SER A 303 1.53 -30.53 -1.28
C SER A 303 1.48 -30.40 0.25
N ASP A 304 2.60 -30.63 0.93
CA ASP A 304 2.80 -30.59 2.37
C ASP A 304 3.46 -29.28 2.85
N VAL A 305 3.86 -28.40 1.93
CA VAL A 305 4.48 -27.12 2.27
C VAL A 305 3.41 -26.05 2.31
N VAL A 306 3.25 -25.42 3.46
CA VAL A 306 2.40 -24.24 3.61
C VAL A 306 2.97 -23.06 2.85
N ILE A 307 2.10 -22.13 2.44
CA ILE A 307 2.53 -20.96 1.68
C ILE A 307 3.59 -20.14 2.43
N ASP A 308 3.49 -20.04 3.76
CA ASP A 308 4.42 -19.30 4.62
C ASP A 308 5.90 -19.76 4.47
N ASP A 309 6.12 -21.03 4.15
CA ASP A 309 7.45 -21.64 4.04
C ASP A 309 7.99 -21.70 2.61
N THR A 310 7.23 -21.22 1.61
CA THR A 310 7.69 -21.29 0.22
C THR A 310 8.83 -20.31 -0.06
N ALA A 311 9.67 -20.63 -1.05
CA ALA A 311 10.76 -19.75 -1.48
C ALA A 311 10.29 -18.35 -1.92
N GLY A 312 9.06 -18.25 -2.45
CA GLY A 312 8.44 -16.96 -2.78
C GLY A 312 8.29 -16.05 -1.56
N VAL A 313 7.88 -16.60 -0.41
CA VAL A 313 7.77 -15.87 0.86
C VAL A 313 9.15 -15.65 1.47
N ARG A 314 9.92 -16.73 1.62
CA ARG A 314 11.22 -16.74 2.33
C ARG A 314 12.28 -15.87 1.65
N PHE A 315 12.34 -15.87 0.32
CA PHE A 315 13.41 -15.20 -0.43
C PHE A 315 12.93 -14.02 -1.26
N VAL A 316 11.85 -14.16 -2.03
CA VAL A 316 11.46 -13.12 -3.01
C VAL A 316 10.76 -11.92 -2.34
N SER A 317 9.98 -12.16 -1.29
CA SER A 317 9.07 -11.14 -0.75
C SER A 317 9.79 -9.99 -0.04
N MET A 318 10.84 -10.26 0.74
CA MET A 318 11.57 -9.20 1.46
C MET A 318 12.25 -8.19 0.50
N PRO A 319 13.02 -8.62 -0.52
CA PRO A 319 13.59 -7.70 -1.52
C PRO A 319 12.54 -6.84 -2.22
N LEU A 320 11.39 -7.44 -2.60
CA LEU A 320 10.29 -6.70 -3.23
C LEU A 320 9.65 -5.68 -2.27
N ASN A 321 9.40 -6.07 -1.01
CA ASN A 321 8.89 -5.16 0.02
C ASN A 321 9.85 -3.97 0.23
N TYR A 322 11.16 -4.22 0.29
CA TYR A 322 12.16 -3.15 0.42
C TYR A 322 12.12 -2.19 -0.79
N LEU A 323 11.89 -2.70 -2.00
CA LEU A 323 11.74 -1.91 -3.23
C LEU A 323 10.38 -1.20 -3.33
N GLY A 324 9.45 -1.44 -2.38
CA GLY A 324 8.14 -0.80 -2.33
C GLY A 324 7.01 -1.58 -2.99
N TYR A 325 7.23 -2.85 -3.34
CA TYR A 325 6.29 -3.69 -4.06
C TYR A 325 5.62 -4.73 -3.18
N ARG A 326 4.28 -4.71 -3.18
CA ARG A 326 3.42 -5.72 -2.57
C ARG A 326 3.51 -7.01 -3.37
N VAL A 327 3.51 -8.13 -2.65
CA VAL A 327 3.54 -9.46 -3.25
C VAL A 327 2.17 -10.11 -3.14
N GLU A 328 1.71 -10.68 -4.25
CA GLU A 328 0.59 -11.61 -4.30
C GLU A 328 1.11 -12.95 -4.81
N PHE A 329 0.45 -14.05 -4.44
CA PHE A 329 0.88 -15.40 -4.78
C PHE A 329 -0.12 -16.10 -5.69
N ALA A 330 0.39 -16.91 -6.61
CA ALA A 330 -0.41 -17.84 -7.40
C ALA A 330 0.35 -19.16 -7.58
N GLU A 331 -0.41 -20.25 -7.63
CA GLU A 331 0.13 -21.59 -7.86
C GLU A 331 -0.07 -22.00 -9.32
N THR A 332 0.94 -22.59 -9.95
CA THR A 332 0.86 -23.06 -11.37
C THR A 332 -0.27 -24.07 -11.60
N ARG A 333 -0.61 -24.84 -10.55
CA ARG A 333 -1.68 -25.85 -10.55
C ARG A 333 -3.09 -25.27 -10.58
N ASP A 334 -3.25 -24.00 -10.24
CA ASP A 334 -4.54 -23.31 -10.16
C ASP A 334 -4.76 -22.40 -11.38
N PRO A 335 -6.00 -21.98 -11.67
CA PRO A 335 -6.23 -20.93 -12.66
C PRO A 335 -5.48 -19.66 -12.29
N LEU A 336 -4.57 -19.21 -13.16
CA LEU A 336 -3.79 -18.01 -12.93
C LEU A 336 -4.64 -16.74 -13.13
N PRO A 337 -4.42 -15.68 -12.33
CA PRO A 337 -5.20 -14.46 -12.41
C PRO A 337 -4.92 -13.70 -13.72
N GLU A 338 -5.94 -12.99 -14.21
CA GLU A 338 -5.78 -11.99 -15.27
C GLU A 338 -5.22 -10.70 -14.67
N ILE A 339 -3.99 -10.34 -15.08
CA ILE A 339 -3.23 -9.20 -14.57
C ILE A 339 -2.78 -8.27 -15.71
N GLY A 340 -2.53 -7.00 -15.42
CA GLY A 340 -2.09 -6.02 -16.41
C GLY A 340 -1.08 -5.02 -15.85
N PRO A 341 -0.30 -4.35 -16.72
CA PRO A 341 0.71 -3.35 -16.33
C PRO A 341 0.13 -2.07 -15.73
N ASP A 342 -1.20 -1.91 -15.72
CA ASP A 342 -1.91 -0.86 -14.98
C ASP A 342 -1.88 -1.08 -13.45
N ARG A 343 -1.72 -2.33 -13.00
CA ARG A 343 -1.71 -2.70 -11.57
C ARG A 343 -0.46 -3.47 -11.15
N TYR A 344 0.13 -4.25 -12.05
CA TYR A 344 1.27 -5.11 -11.77
C TYR A 344 2.55 -4.59 -12.42
N ALA A 345 3.59 -4.43 -11.61
CA ALA A 345 4.92 -4.05 -12.07
C ALA A 345 5.67 -5.22 -12.72
N GLY A 346 5.27 -6.45 -12.44
CA GLY A 346 5.82 -7.64 -13.07
C GLY A 346 5.41 -8.95 -12.40
N VAL A 347 6.01 -10.03 -12.87
CA VAL A 347 5.81 -11.40 -12.39
C VAL A 347 7.16 -12.00 -12.02
N VAL A 348 7.24 -12.68 -10.88
CA VAL A 348 8.38 -13.51 -10.51
C VAL A 348 7.92 -14.96 -10.44
N VAL A 349 8.50 -15.81 -11.28
CA VAL A 349 8.27 -17.25 -11.32
C VAL A 349 9.39 -17.93 -10.53
N TRP A 350 9.04 -18.67 -9.48
CA TRP A 350 9.99 -19.52 -8.75
C TRP A 350 9.60 -20.99 -8.90
N LEU A 351 10.45 -21.78 -9.56
CA LEU A 351 10.18 -23.19 -9.84
C LEU A 351 11.40 -24.05 -9.52
N ASN A 352 11.16 -25.29 -9.08
CA ASN A 352 12.22 -26.24 -8.73
C ASN A 352 12.25 -27.45 -9.70
N GLY A 353 11.76 -27.24 -10.92
CA GLY A 353 11.63 -28.25 -11.96
C GLY A 353 10.41 -28.01 -12.85
N ASN A 354 10.00 -29.06 -13.57
CA ASN A 354 8.90 -28.98 -14.54
C ASN A 354 7.55 -28.68 -13.87
N VAL A 355 6.74 -27.83 -14.52
CA VAL A 355 5.35 -27.61 -14.12
C VAL A 355 4.55 -28.90 -14.27
N THR A 356 3.90 -29.35 -13.20
CA THR A 356 3.31 -30.70 -13.16
C THR A 356 1.89 -30.75 -13.73
N LYS A 357 1.12 -29.66 -13.63
CA LYS A 357 -0.28 -29.60 -14.04
C LYS A 357 -0.50 -28.56 -15.12
N ASP A 358 -0.90 -29.04 -16.30
CA ASP A 358 -1.21 -28.22 -17.48
C ASP A 358 -0.12 -27.16 -17.80
N PRO A 359 1.12 -27.60 -18.13
CA PRO A 359 2.21 -26.70 -18.48
C PRO A 359 1.88 -25.81 -19.69
N GLY A 360 1.05 -26.28 -20.62
CA GLY A 360 0.61 -25.51 -21.78
C GLY A 360 -0.13 -24.25 -21.38
N ARG A 361 -1.10 -24.36 -20.46
CA ARG A 361 -1.82 -23.21 -19.89
C ARG A 361 -0.89 -22.21 -19.20
N PHE A 362 0.08 -22.70 -18.41
CA PHE A 362 1.06 -21.83 -17.75
C PHE A 362 1.88 -21.03 -18.77
N PHE A 363 2.48 -21.69 -19.75
CA PHE A 363 3.31 -20.98 -20.75
C PHE A 363 2.50 -20.07 -21.66
N SER A 364 1.28 -20.44 -22.05
CA SER A 364 0.38 -19.51 -22.77
C SER A 364 0.02 -18.28 -21.93
N TRP A 365 -0.14 -18.43 -20.63
CA TRP A 365 -0.37 -17.30 -19.73
C TRP A 365 0.88 -16.39 -19.65
N VAL A 366 2.08 -16.97 -19.53
CA VAL A 366 3.35 -16.23 -19.53
C VAL A 366 3.55 -15.47 -20.85
N GLU A 367 3.36 -16.14 -21.98
CA GLU A 367 3.46 -15.53 -23.32
C GLU A 367 2.53 -14.33 -23.45
N LYS A 368 1.29 -14.47 -22.99
CA LYS A 368 0.31 -13.38 -22.96
C LYS A 368 0.77 -12.22 -22.09
N ARG A 369 1.37 -12.46 -20.92
CA ARG A 369 1.89 -11.39 -20.04
C ARG A 369 3.06 -10.64 -20.68
N ILE A 370 3.99 -11.37 -21.29
CA ILE A 370 5.12 -10.78 -22.02
C ILE A 370 4.63 -9.91 -23.18
N ALA A 371 3.67 -10.42 -23.97
CA ALA A 371 3.07 -9.68 -25.09
C ALA A 371 2.33 -8.40 -24.63
N GLN A 372 1.79 -8.39 -23.41
CA GLN A 372 1.16 -7.21 -22.79
C GLN A 372 2.17 -6.25 -22.14
N GLY A 373 3.47 -6.54 -22.22
CA GLY A 373 4.53 -5.68 -21.67
C GLY A 373 4.73 -5.82 -20.16
N VAL A 374 4.17 -6.86 -19.52
CA VAL A 374 4.44 -7.17 -18.11
C VAL A 374 5.79 -7.91 -18.01
N PRO A 375 6.79 -7.36 -17.31
CA PRO A 375 8.08 -8.03 -17.13
C PRO A 375 7.93 -9.35 -16.37
N VAL A 376 8.63 -10.40 -16.83
CA VAL A 376 8.63 -11.72 -16.20
C VAL A 376 10.04 -12.10 -15.79
N VAL A 377 10.21 -12.55 -14.55
CA VAL A 377 11.46 -13.06 -14.00
C VAL A 377 11.33 -14.55 -13.73
N PHE A 378 12.30 -15.35 -14.17
CA PHE A 378 12.41 -16.77 -13.79
C PHE A 378 13.55 -16.98 -12.79
N LEU A 379 13.24 -17.58 -11.65
CA LEU A 379 14.21 -17.98 -10.64
C LEU A 379 14.20 -19.49 -10.50
N ASN A 380 15.41 -20.03 -10.42
CA ASN A 380 15.74 -21.43 -10.23
C ASN A 380 15.47 -22.35 -11.44
N ASP A 381 14.29 -22.32 -12.06
CA ASP A 381 13.97 -23.10 -13.26
C ASP A 381 12.98 -22.36 -14.20
N PHE A 382 12.91 -22.75 -15.48
CA PHE A 382 11.93 -22.27 -16.45
C PHE A 382 10.57 -22.97 -16.36
N GLY A 383 10.47 -24.10 -15.64
CA GLY A 383 9.25 -24.90 -15.54
C GLY A 383 9.09 -25.94 -16.64
N ALA A 384 10.08 -26.08 -17.52
CA ALA A 384 10.12 -27.09 -18.58
C ALA A 384 11.52 -27.15 -19.21
N GLN A 385 11.81 -28.27 -19.87
CA GLN A 385 12.99 -28.35 -20.73
C GLN A 385 12.91 -27.31 -21.86
N VAL A 386 13.92 -26.44 -21.95
CA VAL A 386 13.96 -25.36 -22.94
C VAL A 386 14.24 -25.92 -24.35
N GLY A 387 13.16 -26.29 -25.05
CA GLY A 387 13.15 -26.72 -26.44
C GLY A 387 12.80 -25.59 -27.43
N GLY A 388 12.60 -25.92 -28.71
CA GLY A 388 12.44 -24.94 -29.79
C GLY A 388 11.25 -23.97 -29.64
N ALA A 389 10.13 -24.40 -29.07
CA ALA A 389 8.97 -23.53 -28.83
C ALA A 389 9.20 -22.55 -27.67
N LEU A 390 9.57 -23.07 -26.49
CA LEU A 390 9.85 -22.25 -25.30
C LEU A 390 11.04 -21.30 -25.51
N ALA A 391 12.10 -21.76 -26.16
CA ALA A 391 13.24 -20.91 -26.49
C ALA A 391 12.84 -19.76 -27.43
N ARG A 392 11.96 -20.01 -28.42
CA ARG A 392 11.47 -18.96 -29.31
C ARG A 392 10.60 -17.95 -28.55
N MET A 393 9.69 -18.43 -27.70
CA MET A 393 8.85 -17.60 -26.83
C MET A 393 9.70 -16.67 -25.95
N LEU A 394 10.76 -17.20 -25.33
CA LEU A 394 11.69 -16.44 -24.48
C LEU A 394 12.83 -15.76 -25.26
N SER A 395 12.84 -15.81 -26.59
CA SER A 395 13.93 -15.28 -27.40
C SER A 395 15.33 -15.74 -26.94
N LEU A 396 15.46 -17.01 -26.55
CA LEU A 396 16.71 -17.66 -26.16
C LEU A 396 17.27 -18.48 -27.33
N LYS A 397 18.59 -18.65 -27.39
CA LYS A 397 19.26 -19.48 -28.39
C LYS A 397 19.58 -20.86 -27.79
N PRO A 398 18.89 -21.94 -28.19
CA PRO A 398 19.29 -23.28 -27.78
C PRO A 398 20.69 -23.61 -28.33
N VAL A 399 21.54 -24.20 -27.50
CA VAL A 399 22.87 -24.66 -27.90
C VAL A 399 22.98 -26.17 -27.83
N LYS A 400 23.68 -26.76 -28.81
CA LYS A 400 23.95 -28.19 -28.84
C LYS A 400 25.13 -28.51 -27.92
N GLY A 401 25.01 -29.61 -27.19
CA GLY A 401 26.05 -30.09 -26.29
C GLY A 401 25.45 -30.58 -24.98
N ARG A 402 26.27 -31.29 -24.22
CA ARG A 402 25.97 -31.70 -22.84
C ARG A 402 27.17 -31.34 -21.99
N VAL A 403 26.92 -31.15 -20.70
CA VAL A 403 27.98 -30.96 -19.71
C VAL A 403 28.94 -32.15 -19.79
N SER A 404 30.23 -31.86 -19.98
CA SER A 404 31.29 -32.86 -20.08
C SER A 404 32.54 -32.32 -19.38
N GLY A 405 32.84 -32.89 -18.20
CA GLY A 405 33.92 -32.43 -17.34
C GLY A 405 33.57 -31.21 -16.48
N PRO A 406 34.58 -30.56 -15.86
CA PRO A 406 34.37 -29.43 -14.96
C PRO A 406 33.67 -28.26 -15.65
N VAL A 407 32.90 -27.50 -14.87
CA VAL A 407 32.25 -26.26 -15.32
C VAL A 407 33.15 -25.08 -14.97
N GLN A 408 33.39 -24.20 -15.94
CA GLN A 408 34.23 -23.02 -15.82
C GLN A 408 33.39 -21.76 -16.01
N ILE A 409 33.67 -20.72 -15.23
CA ILE A 409 33.09 -19.39 -15.41
C ILE A 409 33.80 -18.72 -16.58
N VAL A 410 33.04 -18.33 -17.60
CA VAL A 410 33.52 -17.60 -18.78
C VAL A 410 33.39 -16.09 -18.54
N SER A 411 32.24 -15.66 -18.03
CA SER A 411 32.01 -14.27 -17.64
C SER A 411 31.00 -14.19 -16.50
N GLN A 412 31.16 -13.17 -15.65
CA GLN A 412 30.33 -12.94 -14.48
C GLN A 412 30.10 -11.43 -14.32
N ASP A 413 28.84 -11.04 -14.16
CA ASP A 413 28.45 -9.67 -13.83
C ASP A 413 28.64 -9.36 -12.34
N ALA A 414 28.80 -8.08 -12.00
CA ALA A 414 28.97 -7.62 -10.62
C ALA A 414 27.77 -7.90 -9.69
N MET A 415 26.59 -8.22 -10.24
CA MET A 415 25.44 -8.69 -9.45
C MET A 415 25.60 -10.14 -8.96
N MET A 416 26.48 -10.94 -9.57
CA MET A 416 26.69 -12.34 -9.19
C MET A 416 27.83 -12.47 -8.18
N GLY A 417 27.74 -13.47 -7.31
CA GLY A 417 28.71 -13.71 -6.24
C GLY A 417 28.48 -12.82 -5.01
N PHE A 418 27.24 -12.47 -4.69
CA PHE A 418 26.88 -11.44 -3.70
C PHE A 418 27.25 -11.82 -2.25
N GLU A 419 26.57 -12.79 -1.63
CA GLU A 419 26.88 -13.24 -0.26
C GLU A 419 27.81 -14.45 -0.22
N THR A 420 27.86 -15.20 -1.33
CA THR A 420 28.76 -16.31 -1.55
C THR A 420 29.30 -16.27 -2.99
N PRO A 421 30.57 -16.64 -3.23
CA PRO A 421 31.09 -16.78 -4.58
C PRO A 421 30.25 -17.75 -5.42
N VAL A 422 30.21 -17.52 -6.73
CA VAL A 422 29.61 -18.46 -7.68
C VAL A 422 30.40 -19.77 -7.64
N ALA A 423 29.74 -20.86 -7.27
CA ALA A 423 30.29 -22.21 -7.35
C ALA A 423 29.72 -22.89 -8.60
N PRO A 424 30.54 -23.16 -9.64
CA PRO A 424 30.05 -23.80 -10.86
C PRO A 424 29.42 -25.16 -10.59
N ASP A 425 28.17 -25.33 -10.98
CA ASP A 425 27.43 -26.59 -10.91
C ASP A 425 27.28 -27.24 -12.30
N ARG A 426 27.44 -28.55 -12.32
CA ARG A 426 27.33 -29.42 -13.50
C ARG A 426 25.96 -30.08 -13.62
N THR A 427 25.15 -30.11 -12.56
CA THR A 427 23.89 -30.87 -12.53
C THR A 427 22.70 -30.12 -13.09
N GLU A 428 22.68 -28.80 -12.95
CA GLU A 428 21.53 -27.95 -13.33
C GLU A 428 21.76 -27.13 -14.61
N ALA A 429 22.68 -27.56 -15.47
CA ALA A 429 23.02 -26.82 -16.68
C ALA A 429 21.88 -26.83 -17.72
N ILE A 430 21.38 -25.65 -18.08
CA ILE A 430 20.41 -25.44 -19.15
C ILE A 430 21.13 -24.98 -20.41
N SER A 431 21.00 -25.75 -21.50
CA SER A 431 21.70 -25.52 -22.77
C SER A 431 21.11 -24.36 -23.59
N VAL A 432 21.13 -23.15 -23.05
CA VAL A 432 20.70 -21.91 -23.71
C VAL A 432 21.79 -20.83 -23.66
N GLN A 433 21.76 -19.94 -24.65
CA GLN A 433 22.55 -18.72 -24.67
C GLN A 433 21.64 -17.51 -24.89
N VAL A 434 22.06 -16.40 -24.30
CA VAL A 434 21.52 -15.08 -24.56
C VAL A 434 21.91 -14.68 -26.00
N PRO A 435 20.96 -14.30 -26.86
CA PRO A 435 21.27 -13.82 -28.20
C PRO A 435 21.96 -12.44 -28.15
N ASP A 436 22.64 -12.07 -29.24
CA ASP A 436 23.20 -10.73 -29.41
C ASP A 436 22.10 -9.77 -29.91
N THR A 437 21.21 -9.36 -29.01
CA THR A 437 20.11 -8.43 -29.28
C THR A 437 20.08 -7.29 -28.27
N ALA A 438 19.59 -6.13 -28.71
CA ALA A 438 19.48 -4.96 -27.85
C ALA A 438 18.63 -5.25 -26.60
N GLY A 439 19.15 -4.89 -25.43
CA GLY A 439 18.48 -5.14 -24.14
C GLY A 439 18.61 -6.57 -23.60
N ALA A 440 19.35 -7.45 -24.28
CA ALA A 440 19.72 -8.77 -23.76
C ALA A 440 21.17 -8.75 -23.24
N ARG A 441 21.40 -9.29 -22.04
CA ARG A 441 22.70 -9.24 -21.35
C ARG A 441 22.89 -10.47 -20.47
N SER A 442 23.93 -11.26 -20.75
CA SER A 442 24.33 -12.37 -19.87
C SER A 442 24.92 -11.82 -18.57
N LEU A 443 24.46 -12.35 -17.43
CA LEU A 443 24.97 -12.08 -16.09
C LEU A 443 25.94 -13.17 -15.61
N LEU A 444 25.75 -14.41 -16.08
CA LEU A 444 26.64 -15.53 -15.77
C LEU A 444 26.74 -16.47 -16.98
N ARG A 445 27.92 -16.52 -17.59
CA ARG A 445 28.23 -17.44 -18.69
C ARG A 445 29.17 -18.54 -18.19
N LEU A 446 28.81 -19.78 -18.48
CA LEU A 446 29.53 -20.97 -18.06
C LEU A 446 29.94 -21.82 -19.26
N LYS A 447 30.99 -22.63 -19.09
CA LYS A 447 31.47 -23.57 -20.10
C LYS A 447 31.81 -24.92 -19.48
N SER A 448 31.37 -26.00 -20.12
CA SER A 448 31.76 -27.38 -19.80
C SER A 448 31.99 -28.17 -21.09
N GLY A 449 33.23 -28.61 -21.30
CA GLY A 449 33.63 -29.19 -22.58
C GLY A 449 33.35 -28.24 -23.75
N THR A 450 32.50 -28.66 -24.68
CA THR A 450 32.07 -27.84 -25.84
C THR A 450 30.80 -27.02 -25.57
N LEU A 451 30.07 -27.29 -24.49
CA LEU A 451 28.85 -26.58 -24.14
C LEU A 451 29.21 -25.25 -23.47
N THR A 452 28.79 -24.13 -24.07
CA THR A 452 28.83 -22.80 -23.45
C THR A 452 27.40 -22.30 -23.30
N TYR A 453 27.00 -21.92 -22.10
CA TYR A 453 25.61 -21.59 -21.79
C TYR A 453 25.54 -20.42 -20.80
N ASP A 454 24.41 -19.72 -20.79
CA ASP A 454 24.14 -18.60 -19.89
C ASP A 454 23.18 -19.05 -18.79
N ALA A 455 23.63 -18.98 -17.53
CA ALA A 455 22.87 -19.41 -16.36
C ALA A 455 22.07 -18.26 -15.71
N ALA A 456 22.39 -17.02 -16.05
CA ALA A 456 21.66 -15.84 -15.61
C ALA A 456 21.72 -14.73 -16.67
N ALA A 457 20.63 -13.97 -16.84
CA ALA A 457 20.57 -12.88 -17.81
C ALA A 457 19.48 -11.85 -17.51
N ILE A 458 19.65 -10.66 -18.09
CA ILE A 458 18.60 -9.66 -18.31
C ILE A 458 18.16 -9.76 -19.78
N MET A 459 16.86 -9.69 -20.03
CA MET A 459 16.23 -9.88 -21.34
C MET A 459 15.17 -8.80 -21.61
N PRO A 460 14.79 -8.50 -22.87
CA PRO A 460 13.72 -7.54 -23.19
C PRO A 460 12.34 -7.88 -22.61
N TRP A 461 12.08 -9.12 -22.21
CA TRP A 461 10.85 -9.53 -21.52
C TRP A 461 11.01 -9.58 -19.98
N GLY A 462 12.23 -9.46 -19.45
CA GLY A 462 12.50 -9.43 -18.02
C GLY A 462 13.88 -9.98 -17.68
N GLY A 463 13.96 -11.15 -17.05
CA GLY A 463 15.26 -11.78 -16.75
C GLY A 463 15.15 -13.17 -16.16
N TYR A 464 16.28 -13.85 -15.98
CA TYR A 464 16.31 -15.14 -15.33
C TYR A 464 17.61 -15.39 -14.56
N VAL A 465 17.53 -16.20 -13.51
CA VAL A 465 18.69 -16.76 -12.78
C VAL A 465 18.37 -18.22 -12.45
N MET A 466 19.09 -19.15 -13.07
CA MET A 466 18.88 -20.58 -12.90
C MET A 466 19.55 -21.11 -11.63
N GLY A 467 19.06 -22.24 -11.14
CA GLY A 467 19.66 -22.95 -10.02
C GLY A 467 21.11 -23.37 -10.34
N PRO A 468 21.99 -23.43 -9.33
CA PRO A 468 21.82 -22.97 -7.94
C PRO A 468 22.27 -21.51 -7.74
N TYR A 469 22.14 -20.66 -8.77
CA TYR A 469 22.76 -19.33 -8.81
C TYR A 469 21.85 -18.18 -8.38
N ALA A 470 20.61 -18.45 -7.99
CA ALA A 470 19.73 -17.47 -7.34
C ALA A 470 20.02 -17.42 -5.83
N VAL A 471 19.58 -18.47 -5.13
CA VAL A 471 19.88 -18.74 -3.72
C VAL A 471 20.54 -20.11 -3.66
N ARG A 472 21.65 -20.18 -2.93
CA ARG A 472 22.29 -21.45 -2.58
C ARG A 472 21.77 -21.88 -1.22
N GLU A 473 20.92 -22.91 -1.23
CA GLU A 473 20.37 -23.48 -0.01
C GLU A 473 21.38 -24.39 0.70
N ASN A 474 21.39 -24.36 2.03
CA ASN A 474 22.23 -25.24 2.84
C ASN A 474 21.41 -25.90 3.95
N THR A 475 20.85 -27.07 3.62
CA THR A 475 19.97 -27.83 4.49
C THR A 475 20.66 -28.35 5.76
N ALA A 476 21.97 -28.58 5.74
CA ALA A 476 22.70 -29.10 6.90
C ALA A 476 22.83 -28.07 8.03
N THR A 477 22.92 -26.78 7.69
CA THR A 477 23.07 -25.69 8.68
C THR A 477 21.89 -24.74 8.70
N ASN A 478 20.91 -24.89 7.80
CA ASN A 478 19.79 -23.97 7.56
C ASN A 478 20.28 -22.52 7.34
N GLN A 479 21.37 -22.36 6.59
CA GLN A 479 21.99 -21.05 6.31
C GLN A 479 22.10 -20.83 4.80
N ASP A 480 21.02 -20.34 4.22
CA ASP A 480 20.91 -20.06 2.79
C ASP A 480 21.67 -18.77 2.43
N ARG A 481 22.16 -18.67 1.19
CA ARG A 481 22.94 -17.50 0.72
C ARG A 481 22.46 -17.03 -0.64
N TRP A 482 22.29 -15.73 -0.78
CA TRP A 482 22.10 -15.12 -2.10
C TRP A 482 23.39 -15.20 -2.91
N VAL A 483 23.28 -15.79 -4.11
CA VAL A 483 24.36 -15.79 -5.09
C VAL A 483 24.23 -14.58 -6.00
N VAL A 484 23.01 -14.23 -6.42
CA VAL A 484 22.70 -12.96 -7.11
C VAL A 484 22.32 -11.89 -6.10
N GLU A 485 22.72 -10.63 -6.30
CA GLU A 485 22.24 -9.50 -5.50
C GLU A 485 20.77 -9.22 -5.86
N PRO A 486 19.81 -9.46 -4.94
CA PRO A 486 18.40 -9.51 -5.30
C PRO A 486 17.78 -8.14 -5.61
N LEU A 487 18.24 -7.06 -4.96
CA LEU A 487 17.65 -5.73 -5.14
C LEU A 487 17.95 -5.17 -6.54
N LYS A 488 19.19 -5.29 -7.00
CA LYS A 488 19.66 -4.87 -8.31
C LYS A 488 19.06 -5.74 -9.40
N PHE A 489 19.08 -7.06 -9.23
CA PHE A 489 18.53 -7.98 -10.22
C PHE A 489 17.03 -7.75 -10.42
N LEU A 490 16.25 -7.70 -9.33
CA LEU A 490 14.80 -7.47 -9.43
C LEU A 490 14.48 -6.07 -9.99
N THR A 491 15.24 -5.04 -9.61
CA THR A 491 15.07 -3.68 -10.17
C THR A 491 15.28 -3.66 -11.68
N GLU A 492 16.36 -4.27 -12.18
CA GLU A 492 16.69 -4.27 -13.61
C GLU A 492 15.77 -5.21 -14.41
N ALA A 493 15.57 -6.44 -13.92
CA ALA A 493 14.79 -7.45 -14.63
C ALA A 493 13.29 -7.12 -14.67
N LEU A 494 12.73 -6.55 -13.60
CA LEU A 494 11.32 -6.10 -13.59
C LEU A 494 11.17 -4.65 -14.08
N ARG A 495 12.26 -3.97 -14.46
CA ARG A 495 12.26 -2.57 -14.93
C ARG A 495 11.57 -1.60 -13.97
N LEU A 496 11.84 -1.78 -12.67
CA LEU A 496 11.16 -1.04 -11.62
C LEU A 496 11.55 0.45 -11.70
N PRO A 497 10.58 1.38 -11.86
CA PRO A 497 10.87 2.80 -11.92
C PRO A 497 11.34 3.32 -10.55
N ARG A 498 12.12 4.40 -10.57
CA ARG A 498 12.39 5.16 -9.34
C ARG A 498 11.12 5.91 -8.92
N MET A 499 10.61 5.58 -7.74
CA MET A 499 9.46 6.24 -7.12
C MET A 499 9.70 6.40 -5.61
N PRO A 500 8.95 7.30 -4.92
CA PRO A 500 8.90 7.30 -3.47
C PRO A 500 8.39 5.94 -2.97
N VAL A 501 9.22 5.26 -2.19
CA VAL A 501 8.92 3.93 -1.64
C VAL A 501 8.32 4.08 -0.25
N PRO A 502 7.07 3.65 0.01
CA PRO A 502 6.54 3.66 1.35
C PRO A 502 7.40 2.82 2.31
N ASP A 503 7.69 3.33 3.51
CA ASP A 503 8.69 2.76 4.41
C ASP A 503 8.13 2.59 5.83
N THR A 504 8.05 1.33 6.29
CA THR A 504 7.51 0.95 7.61
C THR A 504 8.55 0.94 8.73
N THR A 505 9.78 1.38 8.46
CA THR A 505 10.92 1.25 9.39
C THR A 505 11.18 2.52 10.18
N THR A 506 10.76 3.65 9.65
CA THR A 506 11.14 4.99 10.11
C THR A 506 9.94 5.93 10.11
N GLU A 507 9.87 6.83 11.06
CA GLU A 507 8.95 7.97 11.04
C GLU A 507 9.65 9.21 11.61
N SER A 508 9.40 10.37 11.02
CA SER A 508 9.96 11.65 11.46
C SER A 508 11.47 11.59 11.75
N GLY A 509 12.23 10.90 10.90
CA GLY A 509 13.68 10.78 11.00
C GLY A 509 14.20 9.76 12.03
N ARG A 510 13.33 9.03 12.72
CA ARG A 510 13.72 8.02 13.74
C ARG A 510 13.23 6.62 13.37
N ARG A 511 14.08 5.63 13.62
CA ARG A 511 13.72 4.21 13.44
C ARG A 511 12.67 3.82 14.49
N LEU A 512 11.67 3.06 14.09
CA LEU A 512 10.60 2.64 14.99
C LEU A 512 11.09 1.57 15.97
N LEU A 513 10.55 1.61 17.20
CA LEU A 513 10.72 0.60 18.24
C LEU A 513 9.35 0.05 18.64
N THR A 514 9.17 -1.26 18.53
CA THR A 514 8.02 -2.00 19.08
C THR A 514 8.48 -2.95 20.18
N ILE A 515 7.58 -3.26 21.11
CA ILE A 515 7.79 -4.27 22.14
C ILE A 515 6.52 -5.11 22.20
N HIS A 516 6.63 -6.42 22.03
CA HIS A 516 5.52 -7.31 22.32
C HIS A 516 5.94 -8.53 23.12
N ILE A 517 5.00 -8.99 23.95
CA ILE A 517 5.21 -10.07 24.89
C ILE A 517 4.12 -11.11 24.67
N ASP A 518 4.54 -12.32 24.34
CA ASP A 518 3.65 -13.47 24.20
C ASP A 518 3.35 -14.12 25.55
N GLY A 519 2.17 -14.74 25.62
CA GLY A 519 1.57 -15.19 26.87
C GLY A 519 2.29 -16.37 27.55
N ASP A 520 3.20 -17.03 26.84
CA ASP A 520 3.77 -18.33 27.21
C ASP A 520 4.50 -18.30 28.55
N GLY A 521 4.11 -19.23 29.42
CA GLY A 521 4.75 -19.42 30.72
C GLY A 521 4.49 -18.26 31.66
N PHE A 522 3.37 -17.55 31.52
CA PHE A 522 2.93 -16.54 32.47
C PHE A 522 2.81 -17.13 33.89
N ALA A 523 2.33 -18.36 33.98
CA ALA A 523 2.17 -19.15 35.21
C ALA A 523 3.47 -19.82 35.70
N SER A 524 4.58 -19.71 34.98
CA SER A 524 5.85 -20.34 35.38
C SER A 524 6.41 -19.69 36.65
N LYS A 525 6.98 -20.49 37.56
CA LYS A 525 7.66 -19.98 38.76
C LYS A 525 9.08 -19.53 38.42
N ALA A 526 9.49 -18.39 38.95
CA ALA A 526 10.83 -17.89 38.71
C ALA A 526 11.87 -18.57 39.60
N GLU A 527 12.96 -19.04 38.99
CA GLU A 527 14.09 -19.71 39.64
C GLU A 527 15.13 -18.69 40.12
N ILE A 528 14.66 -17.68 40.84
CA ILE A 528 15.48 -16.60 41.39
C ILE A 528 15.07 -16.29 42.84
N PRO A 529 15.98 -15.77 43.69
CA PRO A 529 15.63 -15.38 45.05
C PRO A 529 14.50 -14.36 45.11
N GLY A 530 13.50 -14.57 45.97
CA GLY A 530 12.30 -13.73 46.03
C GLY A 530 11.41 -13.82 44.78
N GLY A 531 11.55 -14.90 44.01
CA GLY A 531 10.80 -15.17 42.80
C GLY A 531 9.31 -15.41 43.06
N GLY A 532 8.49 -14.90 42.15
CA GLY A 532 7.05 -15.15 42.09
C GLY A 532 6.70 -15.90 40.81
N TYR A 533 5.51 -15.63 40.28
CA TYR A 533 5.18 -16.02 38.91
C TYR A 533 5.93 -15.16 37.90
N SER A 534 6.19 -15.70 36.71
CA SER A 534 7.02 -15.05 35.70
C SER A 534 6.45 -13.70 35.27
N GLY A 535 5.13 -13.60 35.11
CA GLY A 535 4.45 -12.33 34.83
C GLY A 535 4.68 -11.25 35.90
N GLU A 536 4.68 -11.63 37.18
CA GLU A 536 4.96 -10.72 38.29
C GLU A 536 6.43 -10.27 38.31
N VAL A 537 7.35 -11.20 38.06
CA VAL A 537 8.79 -10.90 37.98
C VAL A 537 9.08 -9.96 36.82
N LEU A 538 8.52 -10.20 35.63
CA LEU A 538 8.68 -9.30 34.49
C LEU A 538 8.10 -7.90 34.77
N PHE A 539 6.93 -7.82 35.42
CA PHE A 539 6.35 -6.55 35.83
C PHE A 539 7.31 -5.76 36.73
N ARG A 540 7.86 -6.42 37.75
CA ARG A 540 8.77 -5.81 38.73
C ARG A 540 10.13 -5.42 38.13
N GLU A 541 10.74 -6.32 37.37
CA GLU A 541 12.14 -6.18 36.93
C GLU A 541 12.29 -5.39 35.62
N ILE A 542 11.27 -5.42 34.77
CA ILE A 542 11.31 -4.84 33.41
C ILE A 542 10.22 -3.78 33.24
N PHE A 543 8.94 -4.11 33.42
CA PHE A 543 7.85 -3.25 32.93
C PHE A 543 7.76 -1.93 33.71
N ASP A 544 7.75 -2.00 35.05
CA ASP A 544 7.71 -0.81 35.91
C ASP A 544 9.06 -0.05 35.95
N ARG A 545 10.15 -0.70 35.52
CA ARG A 545 11.45 -0.05 35.39
C ARG A 545 11.55 0.82 34.13
N TYR A 546 11.13 0.29 32.97
CA TYR A 546 11.36 0.94 31.68
C TYR A 546 10.18 1.78 31.17
N LYS A 547 8.94 1.36 31.43
CA LYS A 547 7.70 2.08 31.06
C LYS A 547 7.62 2.50 29.58
N LEU A 548 8.19 1.68 28.69
CA LEU A 548 8.07 1.85 27.24
C LEU A 548 6.70 1.32 26.76
N PRO A 549 6.12 1.87 25.67
CA PRO A 549 4.92 1.31 25.08
C PRO A 549 5.19 -0.14 24.65
N MET A 550 4.35 -1.05 25.12
CA MET A 550 4.43 -2.47 24.81
C MET A 550 3.04 -3.05 24.59
N THR A 551 2.95 -4.15 23.87
CA THR A 551 1.70 -4.91 23.72
C THR A 551 1.89 -6.31 24.27
N MET A 552 1.07 -6.72 25.25
CA MET A 552 1.23 -7.99 25.94
C MET A 552 -0.03 -8.84 25.84
N SER A 553 0.16 -10.12 25.56
CA SER A 553 -0.90 -11.12 25.57
C SER A 553 -0.82 -12.05 26.78
N VAL A 554 -1.87 -12.85 26.96
CA VAL A 554 -1.92 -14.00 27.86
C VAL A 554 -2.59 -15.16 27.13
N ILE A 555 -2.21 -16.39 27.48
CA ILE A 555 -2.95 -17.59 27.10
C ILE A 555 -4.04 -17.78 28.16
N GLU A 556 -5.31 -17.71 27.78
CA GLU A 556 -6.41 -17.87 28.77
C GLU A 556 -6.33 -19.23 29.46
N GLY A 557 -5.99 -20.30 28.74
CA GLY A 557 -5.83 -21.65 29.29
C GLY A 557 -4.76 -21.78 30.36
N GLU A 558 -3.79 -20.87 30.45
CA GLU A 558 -2.80 -20.86 31.53
C GLU A 558 -3.26 -20.03 32.75
N VAL A 559 -4.02 -18.96 32.51
CA VAL A 559 -4.34 -17.94 33.52
C VAL A 559 -5.72 -18.12 34.13
N GLY A 560 -6.70 -18.58 33.35
CA GLY A 560 -8.11 -18.59 33.69
C GLY A 560 -8.58 -19.84 34.42
N LYS A 561 -9.71 -19.71 35.12
CA LYS A 561 -10.34 -20.78 35.90
C LYS A 561 -10.86 -21.96 35.07
N SER A 562 -11.06 -21.78 33.77
CA SER A 562 -11.46 -22.87 32.86
C SER A 562 -10.26 -23.57 32.20
N GLY A 563 -9.04 -23.09 32.45
CA GLY A 563 -7.81 -23.60 31.85
C GLY A 563 -7.18 -24.79 32.59
N MET A 564 -5.88 -25.01 32.33
CA MET A 564 -5.08 -26.10 32.91
C MET A 564 -4.89 -25.97 34.43
N TYR A 565 -4.84 -24.74 34.95
CA TYR A 565 -4.46 -24.45 36.34
C TYR A 565 -5.53 -23.67 37.12
N PRO A 566 -6.76 -24.20 37.28
CA PRO A 566 -7.87 -23.46 37.89
C PRO A 566 -7.59 -22.99 39.33
N LYS A 567 -6.74 -23.73 40.06
CA LYS A 567 -6.32 -23.39 41.43
C LYS A 567 -5.35 -22.22 41.48
N LEU A 568 -4.62 -21.94 40.40
CA LEU A 568 -3.66 -20.83 40.32
C LEU A 568 -4.31 -19.52 39.85
N ALA A 569 -5.47 -19.59 39.18
CA ALA A 569 -6.17 -18.42 38.65
C ALA A 569 -6.41 -17.30 39.70
N PRO A 570 -6.77 -17.58 40.98
CA PRO A 570 -6.88 -16.54 42.00
C PRO A 570 -5.60 -15.74 42.27
N GLU A 571 -4.42 -16.29 41.95
CA GLU A 571 -3.12 -15.60 42.03
C GLU A 571 -2.72 -14.96 40.70
N LEU A 572 -2.97 -15.63 39.57
CA LEU A 572 -2.54 -15.19 38.23
C LEU A 572 -3.40 -14.05 37.65
N GLU A 573 -4.72 -14.12 37.77
CA GLU A 573 -5.60 -13.08 37.23
C GLU A 573 -5.35 -11.69 37.86
N PRO A 574 -5.12 -11.54 39.18
CA PRO A 574 -4.73 -10.25 39.76
C PRO A 574 -3.42 -9.69 39.18
N ILE A 575 -2.44 -10.54 38.89
CA ILE A 575 -1.17 -10.11 38.26
C ILE A 575 -1.46 -9.58 36.85
N ALA A 576 -2.22 -10.31 36.04
CA ALA A 576 -2.60 -9.87 34.70
C ALA A 576 -3.39 -8.55 34.72
N ARG A 577 -4.39 -8.41 35.62
CA ARG A 577 -5.13 -7.15 35.83
C ARG A 577 -4.20 -5.98 36.17
N LYS A 578 -3.23 -6.21 37.07
CA LYS A 578 -2.26 -5.18 37.47
C LYS A 578 -1.39 -4.72 36.29
N ILE A 579 -0.97 -5.66 35.43
CA ILE A 579 -0.19 -5.37 34.23
C ILE A 579 -1.05 -4.62 33.20
N PHE A 580 -2.24 -5.13 32.87
CA PHE A 580 -3.15 -4.50 31.90
C PHE A 580 -3.70 -3.15 32.36
N ALA A 581 -3.69 -2.85 33.65
CA ALA A 581 -4.00 -1.51 34.17
C ALA A 581 -2.96 -0.44 33.81
N GLN A 582 -1.72 -0.82 33.45
CA GLN A 582 -0.66 0.16 33.20
C GLN A 582 -0.88 0.93 31.89
N PRO A 583 -0.65 2.26 31.87
CA PRO A 583 -0.93 3.09 30.70
C PRO A 583 -0.05 2.78 29.48
N TYR A 584 1.13 2.19 29.69
CA TYR A 584 2.10 1.84 28.64
C TYR A 584 1.98 0.38 28.16
N VAL A 585 1.02 -0.40 28.67
CA VAL A 585 0.78 -1.79 28.24
C VAL A 585 -0.51 -1.85 27.43
N GLU A 586 -0.44 -2.20 26.16
CA GLU A 586 -1.60 -2.52 25.33
C GLU A 586 -1.99 -4.00 25.50
N VAL A 587 -3.29 -4.29 25.48
CA VAL A 587 -3.83 -5.63 25.76
C VAL A 587 -3.96 -6.43 24.46
N ALA A 588 -3.41 -7.65 24.46
CA ALA A 588 -3.54 -8.62 23.38
C ALA A 588 -4.06 -9.98 23.89
N SER A 589 -4.47 -10.85 22.97
CA SER A 589 -4.79 -12.26 23.24
C SER A 589 -3.71 -13.16 22.62
N HIS A 590 -3.38 -14.26 23.30
CA HIS A 590 -2.57 -15.36 22.79
C HIS A 590 -3.40 -16.64 22.69
N THR A 591 -4.68 -16.47 22.32
CA THR A 591 -5.69 -17.52 22.19
C THR A 591 -6.11 -18.18 23.51
N TYR A 592 -6.89 -19.25 23.44
CA TYR A 592 -7.36 -20.00 24.60
C TYR A 592 -6.41 -21.14 24.96
N SER A 593 -6.17 -22.05 24.01
CA SER A 593 -5.38 -23.26 24.24
C SER A 593 -3.97 -23.20 23.65
N HIS A 594 -3.58 -22.09 23.01
CA HIS A 594 -2.29 -21.97 22.34
C HIS A 594 -2.07 -23.10 21.31
N PRO A 595 -2.75 -23.07 20.15
CA PRO A 595 -2.48 -24.02 19.07
C PRO A 595 -1.01 -24.01 18.66
N PHE A 596 -0.40 -25.19 18.55
CA PHE A 596 1.00 -25.37 18.13
C PHE A 596 1.14 -25.43 16.61
N GLU A 597 0.16 -26.03 15.91
CA GLU A 597 0.12 -26.18 14.45
C GLU A 597 -1.18 -25.63 13.87
N TRP A 598 -1.13 -24.45 13.24
CA TRP A 598 -2.34 -23.73 12.83
C TRP A 598 -3.05 -24.36 11.63
N THR A 599 -2.33 -25.05 10.75
CA THR A 599 -2.94 -25.76 9.61
C THR A 599 -3.91 -26.86 10.03
N ARG A 600 -3.66 -27.50 11.18
CA ARG A 600 -4.54 -28.55 11.74
C ARG A 600 -5.85 -27.99 12.29
N THR A 601 -5.98 -26.67 12.42
CA THR A 601 -7.18 -26.02 12.96
C THR A 601 -8.32 -25.89 11.94
N VAL A 602 -8.04 -26.04 10.63
CA VAL A 602 -8.99 -25.80 9.53
C VAL A 602 -9.14 -26.94 8.52
N GLN A 603 -8.19 -27.87 8.42
CA GLN A 603 -8.23 -28.89 7.37
C GLN A 603 -9.36 -29.93 7.58
N PRO A 604 -10.22 -30.19 6.58
CA PRO A 604 -11.10 -31.34 6.57
C PRO A 604 -10.34 -32.59 6.12
N GLN A 605 -10.19 -33.57 7.02
CA GLN A 605 -10.04 -35.03 6.73
C GLN A 605 -9.45 -35.42 5.35
N GLN A 606 -8.13 -35.29 5.12
CA GLN A 606 -7.42 -36.03 4.07
C GLN A 606 -5.97 -36.43 4.44
N SER A 607 -5.71 -36.76 5.70
CA SER A 607 -4.60 -37.66 6.02
C SER A 607 -5.19 -38.99 6.49
N ASN A 608 -4.63 -40.10 6.02
CA ASN A 608 -4.97 -41.45 6.51
C ASN A 608 -4.53 -41.68 7.97
N ALA A 609 -4.29 -40.63 8.75
CA ALA A 609 -4.16 -40.70 10.19
C ALA A 609 -5.56 -40.85 10.78
N ARG A 610 -5.76 -41.90 11.59
CA ARG A 610 -6.99 -42.08 12.35
C ARG A 610 -7.13 -40.91 13.33
N PHE A 611 -7.95 -39.92 12.99
CA PHE A 611 -8.36 -38.91 13.97
C PHE A 611 -9.44 -39.50 14.87
N ALA A 612 -9.16 -39.57 16.16
CA ALA A 612 -10.19 -39.63 17.18
C ALA A 612 -10.59 -38.19 17.53
N GLU A 613 -11.87 -38.01 17.80
CA GLU A 613 -12.41 -36.74 18.27
C GLU A 613 -11.82 -36.43 19.67
N GLY A 614 -10.85 -35.50 19.76
CA GLY A 614 -10.19 -35.11 21.02
C GLY A 614 -8.68 -35.34 21.13
N ASP A 615 -7.90 -35.23 20.06
CA ASP A 615 -6.42 -35.30 20.16
C ASP A 615 -5.84 -34.02 20.79
N ASP A 616 -5.33 -34.16 22.03
CA ASP A 616 -4.57 -33.15 22.79
C ASP A 616 -3.15 -32.88 22.21
N ASP A 617 -2.80 -33.43 21.04
CA ASP A 617 -1.42 -33.51 20.53
C ASP A 617 -0.89 -32.21 19.89
N TYR A 618 -1.72 -31.17 19.72
CA TYR A 618 -1.34 -29.95 18.98
C TYR A 618 -1.86 -28.63 19.58
N HIS A 619 -2.30 -28.65 20.84
CA HIS A 619 -2.57 -27.48 21.68
C HIS A 619 -2.34 -27.84 23.15
N LEU A 620 -2.41 -26.87 24.07
CA LEU A 620 -2.31 -27.16 25.51
C LEU A 620 -3.43 -28.11 25.96
N ALA A 621 -3.07 -29.12 26.76
CA ALA A 621 -3.99 -30.13 27.27
C ALA A 621 -4.96 -29.54 28.32
N ILE A 622 -6.06 -28.94 27.86
CA ILE A 622 -7.07 -28.32 28.70
C ILE A 622 -8.22 -29.32 28.94
N PRO A 623 -8.51 -29.67 30.21
CA PRO A 623 -9.52 -30.70 30.51
C PRO A 623 -10.90 -30.40 29.90
N GLY A 624 -11.40 -31.33 29.09
CA GLY A 624 -12.73 -31.26 28.49
C GLY A 624 -12.88 -30.22 27.37
N TYR A 625 -11.77 -29.64 26.90
CA TYR A 625 -11.77 -28.73 25.76
C TYR A 625 -11.61 -29.49 24.45
N ARG A 626 -12.28 -29.00 23.41
CA ARG A 626 -12.05 -29.39 22.02
C ARG A 626 -11.85 -28.13 21.20
N LEU A 627 -10.82 -28.12 20.37
CA LEU A 627 -10.45 -26.97 19.56
C LEU A 627 -11.64 -26.40 18.77
N SER A 628 -11.84 -25.09 18.89
CA SER A 628 -12.79 -24.28 18.13
C SER A 628 -12.18 -22.90 17.90
N LEU A 629 -12.11 -22.47 16.63
CA LEU A 629 -11.54 -21.18 16.28
C LEU A 629 -12.28 -20.00 16.93
N GLU A 630 -13.60 -20.08 17.04
CA GLU A 630 -14.41 -19.07 17.73
C GLU A 630 -14.05 -18.99 19.22
N ARG A 631 -13.79 -20.15 19.86
CA ARG A 631 -13.38 -20.20 21.26
C ARG A 631 -11.96 -19.71 21.47
N GLU A 632 -11.05 -20.09 20.57
CA GLU A 632 -9.65 -19.68 20.59
C GLU A 632 -9.51 -18.17 20.44
N ILE A 633 -10.25 -17.58 19.51
CA ILE A 633 -10.10 -16.17 19.15
C ILE A 633 -11.13 -15.32 19.90
N GLY A 634 -12.40 -15.40 19.52
CA GLY A 634 -13.46 -14.57 20.11
C GLY A 634 -13.66 -14.82 21.60
N GLY A 635 -13.72 -16.09 22.00
CA GLY A 635 -13.91 -16.48 23.40
C GLY A 635 -12.78 -16.01 24.32
N SER A 636 -11.52 -16.14 23.88
CA SER A 636 -10.36 -15.66 24.65
C SER A 636 -10.35 -14.14 24.77
N ILE A 637 -10.66 -13.43 23.67
CA ILE A 637 -10.82 -11.97 23.66
C ILE A 637 -11.90 -11.53 24.67
N ASP A 638 -13.06 -12.19 24.66
CA ASP A 638 -14.17 -11.88 25.57
C ASP A 638 -13.80 -12.12 27.04
N TYR A 639 -13.11 -13.22 27.32
CA TYR A 639 -12.59 -13.50 28.66
C TYR A 639 -11.64 -12.40 29.14
N ILE A 640 -10.64 -12.04 28.32
CA ILE A 640 -9.67 -11.00 28.67
C ILE A 640 -10.38 -9.66 28.91
N ASN A 641 -11.26 -9.26 27.99
CA ASN A 641 -12.03 -8.01 28.10
C ASN A 641 -12.88 -7.93 29.37
N ARG A 642 -13.48 -9.06 29.77
CA ARG A 642 -14.40 -9.11 30.93
C ARG A 642 -13.68 -9.27 32.27
N VAL A 643 -12.60 -10.05 32.31
CA VAL A 643 -12.00 -10.54 33.56
C VAL A 643 -10.66 -9.87 33.89
N LEU A 644 -9.88 -9.51 32.85
CA LEU A 644 -8.49 -9.08 33.00
C LEU A 644 -8.25 -7.62 32.60
N ALA A 645 -8.86 -7.15 31.52
CA ALA A 645 -8.67 -5.80 31.02
C ALA A 645 -9.44 -4.77 31.86
N PRO A 646 -8.89 -3.56 32.08
CA PRO A 646 -9.66 -2.49 32.72
C PRO A 646 -10.74 -1.95 31.76
N PRO A 647 -11.83 -1.36 32.29
CA PRO A 647 -12.85 -0.72 31.47
C PRO A 647 -12.27 0.30 30.49
N GLY A 648 -12.71 0.27 29.23
CA GLY A 648 -12.27 1.20 28.19
C GLY A 648 -10.92 0.86 27.54
N LYS A 649 -10.31 -0.29 27.88
CA LYS A 649 -9.04 -0.74 27.29
C LYS A 649 -9.14 -2.19 26.80
N PRO A 650 -9.97 -2.44 25.77
CA PRO A 650 -10.17 -3.79 25.27
C PRO A 650 -8.90 -4.35 24.62
N VAL A 651 -8.91 -5.66 24.39
CA VAL A 651 -7.97 -6.35 23.50
C VAL A 651 -7.98 -5.66 22.14
N LYS A 652 -6.80 -5.34 21.62
CA LYS A 652 -6.63 -4.70 20.30
C LYS A 652 -5.89 -5.57 19.29
N MET A 653 -5.25 -6.65 19.74
CA MET A 653 -4.42 -7.49 18.89
C MET A 653 -4.48 -8.96 19.32
N LEU A 654 -4.43 -9.85 18.35
CA LEU A 654 -4.11 -11.26 18.53
C LEU A 654 -2.64 -11.48 18.14
N LEU A 655 -1.87 -12.06 19.04
CA LEU A 655 -0.50 -12.51 18.79
C LEU A 655 -0.57 -14.01 18.50
N TRP A 656 -0.16 -14.45 17.31
CA TRP A 656 -0.31 -15.86 16.91
C TRP A 656 0.63 -16.77 17.70
N PRO A 657 0.13 -17.83 18.36
CA PRO A 657 0.93 -18.84 19.04
C PRO A 657 1.49 -19.89 18.07
N GLY A 658 2.40 -20.74 18.58
CA GLY A 658 2.87 -21.93 17.87
C GLY A 658 3.69 -21.62 16.61
N ASP A 659 3.44 -22.36 15.54
CA ASP A 659 4.06 -22.14 14.22
C ASP A 659 3.71 -20.77 13.59
N CYS A 660 2.74 -20.06 14.17
CA CYS A 660 2.22 -18.78 13.69
C CYS A 660 1.66 -18.83 12.25
N GLN A 661 1.35 -20.00 11.69
CA GLN A 661 0.91 -20.13 10.29
C GLN A 661 -0.62 -19.97 10.17
N ALA A 662 -1.12 -18.79 10.54
CA ALA A 662 -2.55 -18.54 10.68
C ALA A 662 -3.32 -18.76 9.35
N PRO A 663 -4.36 -19.62 9.32
CA PRO A 663 -5.15 -19.84 8.12
C PRO A 663 -6.12 -18.67 7.86
N PRO A 664 -6.61 -18.51 6.61
CA PRO A 664 -7.56 -17.45 6.26
C PRO A 664 -8.80 -17.39 7.16
N GLU A 665 -9.31 -18.52 7.62
CA GLU A 665 -10.47 -18.63 8.51
C GLU A 665 -10.20 -17.97 9.87
N ALA A 666 -9.01 -18.17 10.43
CA ALA A 666 -8.60 -17.56 11.69
C ALA A 666 -8.38 -16.04 11.52
N LEU A 667 -7.76 -15.61 10.42
CA LEU A 667 -7.56 -14.19 10.11
C LEU A 667 -8.90 -13.44 9.98
N LYS A 668 -9.91 -14.03 9.34
CA LYS A 668 -11.26 -13.44 9.26
C LYS A 668 -11.92 -13.30 10.64
N LEU A 669 -11.63 -14.19 11.59
CA LEU A 669 -12.15 -14.08 12.95
C LEU A 669 -11.50 -12.92 13.71
N THR A 670 -10.22 -12.61 13.45
CA THR A 670 -9.61 -11.38 14.01
C THR A 670 -10.25 -10.12 13.44
N ASP A 671 -10.51 -10.10 12.13
CA ASP A 671 -11.19 -8.98 11.47
C ASP A 671 -12.61 -8.79 12.02
N LYS A 672 -13.36 -9.90 12.16
CA LYS A 672 -14.72 -9.90 12.75
C LYS A 672 -14.72 -9.41 14.20
N ALA A 673 -13.68 -9.72 14.97
CA ALA A 673 -13.52 -9.24 16.34
C ALA A 673 -13.03 -7.78 16.43
N GLY A 674 -12.66 -7.16 15.30
CA GLY A 674 -12.13 -5.79 15.26
C GLY A 674 -10.73 -5.68 15.89
N VAL A 675 -9.97 -6.77 15.94
CA VAL A 675 -8.60 -6.81 16.47
C VAL A 675 -7.59 -7.02 15.35
N LEU A 676 -6.41 -6.43 15.50
CA LEU A 676 -5.29 -6.63 14.60
C LEU A 676 -4.60 -7.97 14.85
N ASN A 677 -3.73 -8.42 13.94
CA ASN A 677 -2.99 -9.66 14.12
C ASN A 677 -1.49 -9.47 13.82
N MET A 678 -0.62 -10.19 14.55
CA MET A 678 0.82 -10.20 14.34
C MET A 678 1.42 -11.53 14.83
N ASN A 679 2.61 -11.86 14.33
CA ASN A 679 3.51 -12.99 14.63
C ASN A 679 3.76 -13.84 13.39
N GLY A 680 4.76 -14.70 13.47
CA GLY A 680 5.39 -15.35 12.32
C GLY A 680 6.47 -14.46 11.69
N GLY A 681 7.16 -15.04 10.70
CA GLY A 681 8.33 -14.44 10.09
C GLY A 681 9.58 -14.58 10.97
N ASP A 682 10.66 -15.12 10.40
CA ASP A 682 11.89 -15.44 11.12
C ASP A 682 13.05 -14.49 10.79
N THR A 683 12.93 -13.22 11.16
CA THR A 683 14.09 -12.31 11.04
C THR A 683 15.12 -12.61 12.13
N MET A 684 16.15 -13.38 11.76
CA MET A 684 17.21 -13.93 12.62
C MET A 684 18.62 -13.71 12.06
N ILE A 685 18.82 -12.67 11.25
CA ILE A 685 20.16 -12.30 10.76
C ILE A 685 21.09 -11.96 11.94
N THR A 686 22.27 -12.57 11.95
CA THR A 686 23.29 -12.40 13.01
C THR A 686 24.68 -12.33 12.40
N ARG A 687 25.72 -11.98 13.16
CA ARG A 687 27.09 -11.93 12.63
C ARG A 687 27.62 -13.31 12.21
N SER A 688 27.10 -14.39 12.81
CA SER A 688 27.40 -15.77 12.43
C SER A 688 26.54 -16.28 11.27
N ASN A 689 25.46 -15.59 10.92
CA ASN A 689 24.61 -15.86 9.76
C ASN A 689 24.22 -14.55 9.06
N PRO A 690 25.18 -13.83 8.43
CA PRO A 690 24.96 -12.47 7.94
C PRO A 690 24.38 -12.50 6.52
N SER A 691 23.18 -13.07 6.37
CA SER A 691 22.51 -13.19 5.08
C SER A 691 21.11 -12.57 5.08
N TRP A 692 20.76 -11.94 3.96
CA TRP A 692 19.43 -11.39 3.71
C TRP A 692 18.36 -12.47 3.56
N THR A 693 18.73 -13.74 3.35
CA THR A 693 17.80 -14.88 3.43
C THR A 693 17.23 -15.07 4.85
N ALA A 694 17.92 -14.55 5.87
CA ALA A 694 17.49 -14.59 7.27
C ALA A 694 16.67 -13.34 7.68
N VAL A 695 16.09 -12.62 6.71
CA VAL A 695 15.23 -11.44 6.94
C VAL A 695 13.87 -11.67 6.28
N ALA A 696 12.86 -11.97 7.10
CA ALA A 696 11.48 -12.17 6.67
C ALA A 696 10.85 -10.90 6.02
N PRO A 697 9.80 -11.04 5.19
CA PRO A 697 9.04 -9.91 4.65
C PRO A 697 8.20 -9.19 5.73
N LEU A 698 7.38 -8.21 5.34
CA LEU A 698 6.46 -7.50 6.25
C LEU A 698 5.27 -8.36 6.71
N GLY A 699 4.95 -9.40 5.96
CA GLY A 699 3.76 -10.23 6.13
C GLY A 699 3.46 -10.98 4.85
N ILE A 700 2.29 -11.62 4.78
CA ILE A 700 1.90 -12.49 3.68
C ILE A 700 0.41 -12.34 3.34
N HIS A 701 0.11 -12.23 2.04
CA HIS A 701 -1.26 -12.36 1.52
C HIS A 701 -1.61 -13.83 1.40
N LYS A 702 -2.69 -14.24 2.07
CA LYS A 702 -3.26 -15.59 1.97
C LYS A 702 -4.55 -15.56 1.15
N ALA A 703 -5.19 -16.72 1.02
CA ALA A 703 -6.43 -16.83 0.27
C ALA A 703 -7.51 -15.84 0.77
N GLU A 704 -8.45 -15.52 -0.12
CA GLU A 704 -9.56 -14.61 0.16
C GLU A 704 -9.13 -13.20 0.59
N ASN A 705 -7.95 -12.76 0.13
CA ASN A 705 -7.38 -11.43 0.40
C ASN A 705 -7.22 -11.14 1.91
N THR A 706 -6.96 -12.19 2.69
CA THR A 706 -6.56 -12.06 4.09
C THR A 706 -5.06 -11.76 4.18
N PHE A 707 -4.65 -10.98 5.19
CA PHE A 707 -3.27 -10.58 5.37
C PHE A 707 -2.80 -10.84 6.80
N GLN A 708 -1.70 -11.58 6.93
CA GLN A 708 -1.01 -11.79 8.20
C GLN A 708 0.20 -10.86 8.28
N VAL A 709 0.34 -10.11 9.37
CA VAL A 709 1.50 -9.26 9.62
C VAL A 709 2.56 -10.04 10.39
N PHE A 710 3.81 -10.00 9.93
CA PHE A 710 4.92 -10.67 10.61
C PHE A 710 5.56 -9.79 11.67
N ALA A 711 6.16 -10.43 12.67
CA ALA A 711 7.00 -9.73 13.64
C ALA A 711 8.24 -9.13 12.95
N THR A 712 8.72 -8.00 13.47
CA THR A 712 9.85 -7.28 12.83
C THR A 712 11.20 -7.95 13.10
N ASN A 713 11.37 -8.54 14.28
CA ASN A 713 12.51 -9.36 14.71
C ASN A 713 11.97 -10.52 15.56
N GLN A 714 12.71 -11.62 15.64
CA GLN A 714 12.30 -12.83 16.33
C GLN A 714 12.53 -12.77 17.86
N ASN A 715 11.76 -13.58 18.59
CA ASN A 715 11.78 -13.72 20.03
C ASN A 715 13.00 -14.50 20.58
N GLU A 716 13.13 -14.52 21.90
CA GLU A 716 14.21 -15.21 22.61
C GLU A 716 14.24 -16.72 22.40
N ASN A 717 13.13 -17.34 22.00
CA ASN A 717 13.01 -18.80 21.88
C ASN A 717 14.08 -19.36 20.93
N ILE A 718 14.22 -18.76 19.75
CA ILE A 718 15.20 -19.19 18.75
C ILE A 718 16.64 -18.87 19.18
N TYR A 719 16.86 -17.72 19.83
CA TYR A 719 18.20 -17.35 20.33
C TYR A 719 18.69 -18.22 21.51
N THR A 720 17.77 -18.93 22.17
CA THR A 720 18.06 -19.76 23.35
C THR A 720 17.90 -21.26 23.07
N ASN A 721 17.91 -21.66 21.79
CA ASN A 721 17.73 -23.06 21.36
C ASN A 721 16.44 -23.68 21.93
N LEU A 722 15.30 -23.06 21.62
CA LEU A 722 13.98 -23.48 22.12
C LEU A 722 13.93 -23.52 23.66
N TRP A 723 14.50 -22.51 24.31
CA TRP A 723 14.63 -22.42 25.76
C TRP A 723 15.48 -23.54 26.42
N HIS A 724 16.28 -24.31 25.67
CA HIS A 724 17.26 -25.26 26.24
C HIS A 724 18.58 -24.60 26.67
N GLY A 725 18.75 -23.32 26.34
CA GLY A 725 19.91 -22.51 26.69
C GLY A 725 20.95 -22.39 25.56
N PRO A 726 21.93 -21.49 25.71
CA PRO A 726 22.15 -20.64 26.88
C PRO A 726 21.07 -19.56 27.06
N PHE A 727 20.53 -19.41 28.27
CA PHE A 727 19.42 -18.49 28.57
C PHE A 727 19.78 -17.00 28.44
N TYR A 728 21.05 -16.65 28.19
CA TYR A 728 21.48 -15.30 27.84
C TYR A 728 21.50 -15.04 26.32
N GLY A 729 21.17 -16.04 25.50
CA GLY A 729 21.32 -15.99 24.04
C GLY A 729 20.57 -14.82 23.38
N PHE A 730 19.48 -14.34 23.99
CA PHE A 730 18.70 -13.22 23.46
C PHE A 730 19.48 -11.91 23.31
N GLU A 731 20.62 -11.74 24.00
CA GLU A 731 21.49 -10.58 23.80
C GLU A 731 21.93 -10.42 22.33
N ARG A 732 21.95 -11.51 21.56
CA ARG A 732 22.33 -11.52 20.15
C ARG A 732 21.32 -10.84 19.22
N VAL A 733 20.10 -10.55 19.69
CA VAL A 733 19.13 -9.74 18.94
C VAL A 733 19.68 -8.35 18.60
N ILE A 734 20.63 -7.84 19.41
CA ILE A 734 21.35 -6.60 19.13
C ILE A 734 22.12 -6.68 17.79
N GLU A 735 22.71 -7.84 17.46
CA GLU A 735 23.35 -8.06 16.16
C GLU A 735 22.33 -7.91 15.02
N THR A 736 21.13 -8.45 15.21
CA THR A 736 20.02 -8.35 14.26
C THR A 736 19.60 -6.91 14.05
N TYR A 737 19.49 -6.11 15.12
CA TYR A 737 19.15 -4.69 15.00
C TYR A 737 20.19 -3.92 14.18
N GLU A 738 21.48 -4.19 14.39
CA GLU A 738 22.56 -3.51 13.67
C GLU A 738 22.57 -3.90 12.18
N LEU A 739 22.47 -5.19 11.88
CA LEU A 739 22.53 -5.73 10.51
C LEU A 739 21.27 -5.40 9.68
N THR A 740 20.16 -5.07 10.33
CA THR A 740 18.92 -4.61 9.68
C THR A 740 18.78 -3.09 9.63
N ASP A 741 19.75 -2.32 10.14
CA ASP A 741 19.81 -0.85 10.03
C ASP A 741 20.74 -0.38 8.90
N LYS A 742 21.86 -1.08 8.70
CA LYS A 742 22.95 -0.65 7.81
C LYS A 742 23.52 -1.84 7.01
N PRO A 743 23.95 -1.62 5.76
CA PRO A 743 23.89 -0.35 5.02
C PRO A 743 22.46 0.02 4.60
N TYR A 744 21.55 -0.94 4.55
CA TYR A 744 20.13 -0.75 4.27
C TYR A 744 19.30 -0.98 5.52
N ARG A 745 18.25 -0.17 5.71
CA ARG A 745 17.29 -0.36 6.79
C ARG A 745 16.14 -1.23 6.32
N PHE A 746 16.10 -2.48 6.76
CA PHE A 746 15.07 -3.46 6.37
C PHE A 746 13.92 -3.56 7.38
N LYS A 747 14.18 -3.30 8.66
CA LYS A 747 13.21 -3.55 9.74
C LYS A 747 13.18 -2.43 10.77
N PRO A 748 12.05 -2.18 11.45
CA PRO A 748 12.04 -1.60 12.80
C PRO A 748 12.89 -2.39 13.80
N VAL A 749 13.00 -1.89 15.03
CA VAL A 749 13.51 -2.65 16.19
C VAL A 749 12.33 -3.29 16.93
N ASN A 750 12.37 -4.61 17.18
CA ASN A 750 11.43 -5.32 18.05
C ASN A 750 12.14 -5.84 19.30
N ILE A 751 11.62 -5.56 20.48
CA ILE A 751 11.88 -6.43 21.65
C ILE A 751 10.70 -7.40 21.74
N TYR A 752 10.88 -8.57 21.14
CA TYR A 752 9.91 -9.68 21.16
C TYR A 752 10.40 -10.75 22.12
N TYR A 753 9.57 -11.17 23.08
CA TYR A 753 9.88 -12.27 23.99
C TYR A 753 8.60 -12.84 24.62
N HIS A 754 8.72 -13.92 25.39
CA HIS A 754 7.62 -14.55 26.09
C HIS A 754 7.66 -14.30 27.60
N SER A 755 6.53 -14.57 28.26
CA SER A 755 6.42 -14.39 29.70
C SER A 755 7.43 -15.24 30.48
N TYR A 756 7.79 -16.44 30.03
CA TYR A 756 8.78 -17.30 30.69
C TYR A 756 10.19 -16.70 30.76
N SER A 757 10.51 -15.63 30.01
CA SER A 757 11.78 -14.93 30.14
C SER A 757 12.05 -14.37 31.55
N GLY A 758 10.99 -14.17 32.35
CA GLY A 758 11.09 -13.80 33.75
C GLY A 758 11.62 -14.90 34.69
N THR A 759 11.76 -16.14 34.21
CA THR A 759 12.04 -17.28 35.11
C THR A 759 13.51 -17.47 35.45
N LYS A 760 14.45 -17.04 34.60
CA LYS A 760 15.90 -17.28 34.78
C LYS A 760 16.66 -15.97 34.97
N ALA A 761 17.60 -15.94 35.93
CA ALA A 761 18.47 -14.77 36.16
C ALA A 761 19.28 -14.36 34.91
N ALA A 762 19.74 -15.33 34.11
CA ALA A 762 20.48 -15.06 32.88
C ALA A 762 19.60 -14.38 31.81
N SER A 763 18.36 -14.84 31.62
CA SER A 763 17.42 -14.22 30.69
C SER A 763 17.03 -12.80 31.12
N LEU A 764 16.75 -12.58 32.41
CA LEU A 764 16.48 -11.24 32.94
C LEU A 764 17.65 -10.26 32.77
N ARG A 765 18.90 -10.74 32.82
CA ARG A 765 20.07 -9.91 32.50
C ARG A 765 20.15 -9.58 31.01
N ALA A 766 19.90 -10.57 30.15
CA ALA A 766 19.85 -10.37 28.71
C ALA A 766 18.77 -9.36 28.30
N LEU A 767 17.55 -9.50 28.85
CA LEU A 767 16.47 -8.54 28.62
C LEU A 767 16.87 -7.13 29.05
N ARG A 768 17.37 -6.94 30.27
CA ARG A 768 17.84 -5.62 30.73
C ARG A 768 18.87 -5.01 29.78
N LYS A 769 19.84 -5.81 29.31
CA LYS A 769 20.83 -5.36 28.34
C LYS A 769 20.21 -4.91 27.02
N VAL A 770 19.22 -5.64 26.50
CA VAL A 770 18.49 -5.28 25.28
C VAL A 770 17.70 -3.96 25.48
N TYR A 771 16.97 -3.82 26.59
CA TYR A 771 16.24 -2.60 26.91
C TYR A 771 17.18 -1.38 27.09
N ASP A 772 18.28 -1.57 27.81
CA ASP A 772 19.28 -0.53 28.00
C ASP A 772 19.92 -0.14 26.66
N TYR A 773 20.22 -1.10 25.78
CA TYR A 773 20.71 -0.84 24.43
C TYR A 773 19.74 0.03 23.63
N VAL A 774 18.46 -0.33 23.51
CA VAL A 774 17.51 0.43 22.68
C VAL A 774 17.30 1.86 23.18
N LEU A 775 17.43 2.11 24.48
CA LEU A 775 17.34 3.46 25.07
C LEU A 775 18.53 4.35 24.73
N THR A 776 19.66 3.79 24.28
CA THR A 776 20.80 4.56 23.76
C THR A 776 20.66 4.94 22.28
N GLN A 777 19.67 4.37 21.59
CA GLN A 777 19.48 4.53 20.15
C GLN A 777 18.47 5.66 19.82
N PRO A 778 18.56 6.30 18.65
CA PRO A 778 17.62 7.35 18.22
C PRO A 778 16.31 6.75 17.70
N LEU A 779 15.55 6.09 18.58
CA LEU A 779 14.32 5.38 18.23
C LEU A 779 13.05 6.18 18.55
N MET A 780 11.95 5.79 17.92
CA MET A 780 10.58 6.22 18.21
C MET A 780 9.78 5.03 18.75
N PRO A 781 9.52 4.97 20.08
CA PRO A 781 8.71 3.92 20.68
C PRO A 781 7.23 4.05 20.29
N ILE A 782 6.63 2.94 19.83
CA ILE A 782 5.22 2.82 19.46
C ILE A 782 4.64 1.49 19.95
N HIS A 783 3.31 1.40 20.06
CA HIS A 783 2.66 0.10 20.28
C HIS A 783 2.71 -0.77 19.02
N SER A 784 2.63 -2.09 19.19
CA SER A 784 2.68 -3.03 18.07
C SER A 784 1.48 -2.85 17.12
N THR A 785 0.31 -2.42 17.61
CA THR A 785 -0.82 -2.08 16.74
C THR A 785 -0.52 -0.90 15.80
N ASP A 786 0.31 0.05 16.23
CA ASP A 786 0.68 1.19 15.39
C ASP A 786 1.60 0.75 14.25
N TYR A 787 2.48 -0.21 14.51
CA TYR A 787 3.27 -0.86 13.47
C TYR A 787 2.38 -1.66 12.50
N VAL A 788 1.46 -2.48 13.01
CA VAL A 788 0.54 -3.26 12.17
C VAL A 788 -0.28 -2.33 11.26
N ARG A 789 -0.84 -1.23 11.77
CA ARG A 789 -1.54 -0.23 10.95
C ARG A 789 -0.66 0.38 9.87
N LYS A 790 0.61 0.66 10.16
CA LYS A 790 1.58 1.13 9.16
C LYS A 790 1.83 0.11 8.06
N VAL A 791 1.89 -1.17 8.40
CA VAL A 791 2.02 -2.24 7.40
C VAL A 791 0.76 -2.34 6.55
N LEU A 792 -0.43 -2.26 7.14
CA LEU A 792 -1.70 -2.30 6.38
C LEU A 792 -1.85 -1.08 5.46
N ASP A 793 -1.47 0.12 5.91
CA ASP A 793 -1.44 1.31 5.05
C ASP A 793 -0.38 1.15 3.94
N TRP A 794 0.80 0.59 4.26
CA TRP A 794 1.83 0.28 3.25
C TRP A 794 1.30 -0.58 2.09
N GLN A 795 0.46 -1.58 2.41
CA GLN A 795 -0.14 -2.50 1.41
C GLN A 795 -1.08 -1.77 0.45
N ASN A 796 -1.77 -0.74 0.93
CA ASN A 796 -2.85 -0.07 0.20
C ASN A 796 -2.45 1.31 -0.34
N MET A 797 -1.33 1.88 0.11
CA MET A 797 -0.92 3.24 -0.26
C MET A 797 -0.68 3.37 -1.77
N ALA A 798 -1.40 4.28 -2.40
CA ALA A 798 -1.19 4.64 -3.79
C ALA A 798 0.01 5.59 -3.92
N VAL A 799 0.87 5.29 -4.87
CA VAL A 799 1.94 6.18 -5.35
C VAL A 799 1.60 6.54 -6.78
N ALA A 800 1.36 7.81 -7.04
CA ALA A 800 1.03 8.33 -8.36
C ALA A 800 1.92 9.52 -8.70
N ARG A 801 1.97 9.85 -10.00
CA ARG A 801 2.70 11.00 -10.49
C ARG A 801 1.82 11.80 -11.43
N GLU A 802 1.81 13.11 -11.27
CA GLU A 802 1.17 13.99 -12.23
C GLU A 802 1.85 13.84 -13.59
N LEU A 803 1.03 13.74 -14.64
CA LEU A 803 1.49 13.47 -16.00
C LEU A 803 2.45 14.55 -16.50
N GLY A 804 2.12 15.81 -16.21
CA GLY A 804 2.86 16.99 -16.65
C GLY A 804 2.96 17.12 -18.17
N ASP A 805 3.65 18.17 -18.61
CA ASP A 805 3.90 18.42 -20.02
C ASP A 805 5.00 17.47 -20.54
N GLY A 806 4.96 17.13 -21.83
CA GLY A 806 5.99 16.29 -22.43
C GLY A 806 5.72 15.96 -23.89
N THR A 807 6.74 15.44 -24.57
CA THR A 807 6.61 14.88 -25.92
C THR A 807 5.82 13.57 -25.90
N ASP A 808 5.36 13.14 -27.07
CA ASP A 808 4.68 11.85 -27.23
C ASP A 808 5.50 10.69 -26.65
N GLY A 809 4.86 9.88 -25.81
CA GLY A 809 5.41 8.74 -25.09
C GLY A 809 6.25 9.08 -23.87
N ALA A 810 6.47 10.36 -23.54
CA ALA A 810 7.24 10.71 -22.36
C ALA A 810 6.58 10.14 -21.08
N PRO A 811 7.35 9.64 -20.10
CA PRO A 811 6.82 9.25 -18.79
C PRO A 811 6.29 10.48 -18.02
N PRO A 812 5.45 10.29 -16.99
CA PRO A 812 5.02 11.36 -16.09
C PRO A 812 6.21 12.08 -15.46
N ASN A 813 6.15 13.41 -15.38
CA ASN A 813 7.24 14.23 -14.85
C ASN A 813 6.82 15.27 -13.80
N GLY A 814 5.52 15.41 -13.51
CA GLY A 814 5.00 16.36 -12.53
C GLY A 814 5.22 15.92 -11.07
N ALA A 815 4.44 16.51 -10.17
CA ALA A 815 4.54 16.23 -8.74
C ALA A 815 4.17 14.78 -8.40
N TRP A 816 4.82 14.23 -7.37
CA TRP A 816 4.38 13.00 -6.75
C TRP A 816 3.09 13.24 -5.96
N VAL A 817 2.16 12.29 -6.06
CA VAL A 817 0.89 12.26 -5.34
C VAL A 817 0.82 10.96 -4.56
N ILE A 818 0.62 11.08 -3.25
CA ILE A 818 0.58 9.95 -2.32
C ILE A 818 -0.77 9.93 -1.64
N ARG A 819 -1.40 8.76 -1.61
CA ARG A 819 -2.72 8.52 -1.02
C ARG A 819 -2.68 7.24 -0.18
N GLY A 820 -3.08 7.34 1.08
CA GLY A 820 -3.18 6.22 2.03
C GLY A 820 -4.18 6.55 3.13
N ASP A 821 -4.26 5.70 4.15
CA ASP A 821 -5.14 5.93 5.30
C ASP A 821 -4.54 6.89 6.35
N GLY A 822 -3.24 7.16 6.25
CA GLY A 822 -2.52 8.14 7.06
C GLY A 822 -1.89 7.57 8.33
N ASN A 823 -1.85 6.25 8.50
CA ASN A 823 -1.07 5.59 9.53
C ASN A 823 0.43 5.53 9.17
N LEU A 824 0.76 5.31 7.89
CA LEU A 824 2.13 5.32 7.37
C LEU A 824 2.53 6.74 6.94
N ARG A 825 3.57 7.29 7.57
CA ARG A 825 3.94 8.70 7.44
C ARG A 825 5.36 8.91 6.94
N ASN A 826 5.89 7.95 6.20
CA ASN A 826 7.27 7.99 5.75
C ASN A 826 7.44 7.30 4.39
N LEU A 827 8.23 7.94 3.52
CA LEU A 827 8.63 7.41 2.22
C LEU A 827 10.15 7.47 2.11
N ARG A 828 10.77 6.52 1.43
CA ARG A 828 12.16 6.52 1.02
C ARG A 828 12.27 6.99 -0.43
N TRP A 829 13.05 8.03 -0.69
CA TRP A 829 13.35 8.55 -2.02
C TRP A 829 14.84 8.42 -2.32
N THR A 830 15.17 7.64 -3.36
CA THR A 830 16.54 7.41 -3.82
C THR A 830 16.84 8.03 -5.19
N GLY A 831 15.92 8.86 -5.71
CA GLY A 831 16.17 9.65 -6.92
C GLY A 831 16.93 10.94 -6.63
N GLU A 832 16.96 11.83 -7.60
CA GLU A 832 17.68 13.10 -7.49
C GLU A 832 16.94 14.12 -6.60
N GLY A 833 17.71 15.00 -5.96
CA GLY A 833 17.17 16.08 -5.13
C GLY A 833 16.50 15.61 -3.82
N LYS A 834 15.87 16.57 -3.15
CA LYS A 834 15.11 16.41 -1.90
C LYS A 834 13.69 16.95 -2.09
N PRO A 835 12.70 16.52 -1.29
CA PRO A 835 11.37 17.11 -1.36
C PRO A 835 11.43 18.62 -1.11
N ASP A 836 10.76 19.41 -1.95
CA ASP A 836 10.63 20.85 -1.74
C ASP A 836 9.51 21.14 -0.72
N VAL A 837 9.88 21.16 0.56
CA VAL A 837 8.93 21.30 1.69
C VAL A 837 8.15 22.60 1.65
N ALA A 838 8.68 23.66 1.02
CA ALA A 838 8.00 24.95 0.91
C ALA A 838 6.76 24.89 0.02
N SER A 839 6.83 24.19 -1.11
CA SER A 839 5.73 24.04 -2.07
C SER A 839 4.89 22.78 -1.89
N ALA A 840 5.35 21.85 -1.02
CA ALA A 840 4.67 20.59 -0.77
C ALA A 840 3.41 20.73 0.09
N ARG A 841 2.44 19.84 -0.17
CA ARG A 841 1.31 19.55 0.71
C ARG A 841 1.57 18.24 1.43
N GLY A 842 1.30 18.20 2.74
CA GLY A 842 1.38 16.97 3.53
C GLY A 842 2.80 16.54 3.94
N VAL A 843 3.86 17.16 3.41
CA VAL A 843 5.26 16.88 3.77
C VAL A 843 5.71 17.79 4.91
N THR A 844 6.26 17.19 5.97
CA THR A 844 6.69 17.89 7.20
C THR A 844 8.19 18.20 7.20
N GLY A 845 8.99 17.43 6.46
CA GLY A 845 10.44 17.54 6.44
C GLY A 845 11.10 16.39 5.69
N SER A 846 12.42 16.32 5.78
CA SER A 846 13.21 15.19 5.25
C SER A 846 14.43 14.88 6.10
N SER A 847 14.90 13.64 6.04
CA SER A 847 16.11 13.19 6.74
C SER A 847 16.92 12.23 5.87
N PRO A 848 18.22 12.04 6.10
CA PRO A 848 19.00 11.03 5.37
C PRO A 848 18.42 9.61 5.54
N ALA A 849 18.39 8.81 4.47
CA ALA A 849 17.99 7.40 4.52
C ALA A 849 19.21 6.47 4.49
N PRO A 850 19.27 5.42 5.32
CA PRO A 850 20.21 4.32 5.13
C PRO A 850 20.05 3.71 3.73
N GLY A 851 21.16 3.36 3.09
CA GLY A 851 21.18 2.86 1.71
C GLY A 851 21.24 3.95 0.64
N GLY A 852 21.28 5.22 1.04
CA GLY A 852 21.32 6.38 0.16
C GLY A 852 19.96 7.06 -0.02
N GLY A 853 19.99 8.33 -0.44
CA GLY A 853 18.78 9.15 -0.61
C GLY A 853 18.26 9.79 0.68
N VAL A 854 16.96 10.08 0.71
CA VAL A 854 16.28 10.73 1.84
C VAL A 854 14.98 10.03 2.20
N TYR A 855 14.64 10.09 3.48
CA TYR A 855 13.29 9.89 3.95
C TYR A 855 12.49 11.18 3.79
N VAL A 856 11.31 11.07 3.16
CA VAL A 856 10.30 12.12 3.05
C VAL A 856 9.28 11.88 4.16
N GLN A 857 9.17 12.84 5.07
CA GLN A 857 8.34 12.73 6.27
C GLN A 857 6.96 13.31 5.99
N LEU A 858 5.90 12.56 6.25
CA LEU A 858 4.51 12.94 5.95
C LEU A 858 3.74 13.29 7.24
N SER A 859 2.67 14.07 7.08
CA SER A 859 1.75 14.46 8.15
C SER A 859 0.43 13.71 8.14
N GLY A 860 0.27 12.72 7.25
CA GLY A 860 -0.95 11.96 7.05
C GLY A 860 -0.93 11.19 5.73
N GLY A 861 -2.12 10.78 5.27
CA GLY A 861 -2.31 9.94 4.09
C GLY A 861 -2.44 10.69 2.76
N ASP A 862 -2.41 12.03 2.74
CA ASP A 862 -2.44 12.85 1.54
C ASP A 862 -1.17 13.70 1.47
N ALA A 863 -0.32 13.42 0.48
CA ALA A 863 0.83 14.27 0.19
C ALA A 863 0.96 14.56 -1.31
N ARG A 864 1.45 15.76 -1.62
CA ARG A 864 1.81 16.19 -2.96
C ARG A 864 3.12 16.97 -2.90
N PHE A 865 4.16 16.53 -3.63
CA PHE A 865 5.46 17.20 -3.60
C PHE A 865 6.27 17.01 -4.88
N THR A 866 7.15 17.97 -5.16
CA THR A 866 8.21 17.85 -6.17
C THR A 866 9.56 17.66 -5.48
N THR A 867 10.56 17.22 -6.23
CA THR A 867 11.94 17.10 -5.75
C THR A 867 12.83 18.11 -6.45
N ALA A 868 13.71 18.76 -5.70
CA ALA A 868 14.64 19.76 -6.22
C ALA A 868 16.04 19.60 -5.61
N ALA A 869 17.08 20.05 -6.32
CA ALA A 869 18.44 20.05 -5.79
C ALA A 869 18.62 21.04 -4.61
N ALA A 870 17.89 22.16 -4.66
CA ALA A 870 17.80 23.16 -3.61
C ALA A 870 16.32 23.50 -3.35
N PRO A 871 15.95 23.81 -2.09
CA PRO A 871 14.57 24.17 -1.76
C PRO A 871 14.17 25.49 -2.44
N SER A 872 12.89 25.63 -2.81
CA SER A 872 12.39 26.88 -3.42
C SER A 872 12.34 28.03 -2.43
N ALA A 873 12.15 27.73 -1.14
CA ALA A 873 12.28 28.65 -0.03
C ALA A 873 12.75 27.93 1.24
N VAL A 874 13.49 28.62 2.09
CA VAL A 874 13.88 28.11 3.40
C VAL A 874 12.72 28.30 4.38
N VAL A 875 12.07 27.21 4.76
CA VAL A 875 10.93 27.20 5.68
C VAL A 875 11.20 26.29 6.88
N PRO A 876 10.54 26.50 8.03
CA PRO A 876 10.58 25.56 9.13
C PRO A 876 10.07 24.19 8.71
N GLU A 877 10.80 23.15 9.11
CA GLU A 877 10.50 21.75 8.81
C GLU A 877 10.91 20.86 9.99
N ILE A 878 10.30 19.68 10.08
CA ILE A 878 10.67 18.66 11.07
C ILE A 878 12.00 18.04 10.65
N ALA A 879 13.02 18.22 11.49
CA ALA A 879 14.31 17.57 11.32
C ALA A 879 14.28 16.15 11.90
N GLU A 880 13.74 16.02 13.12
CA GLU A 880 13.43 14.74 13.74
C GLU A 880 12.31 14.88 14.78
N ALA A 881 11.59 13.81 15.06
CA ALA A 881 10.69 13.69 16.20
C ALA A 881 10.60 12.24 16.67
N ASN A 882 10.29 12.01 17.95
CA ASN A 882 9.96 10.68 18.50
C ASN A 882 8.46 10.58 18.88
N GLY A 883 7.61 11.26 18.11
CA GLY A 883 6.16 11.29 18.25
C GLY A 883 5.50 11.64 16.92
N LEU A 884 4.18 11.50 16.87
CA LEU A 884 3.37 11.69 15.66
C LEU A 884 3.23 13.18 15.34
N VAL A 885 3.66 13.59 14.14
CA VAL A 885 3.40 14.93 13.58
C VAL A 885 2.23 14.83 12.60
N ARG A 886 1.16 15.62 12.83
CA ARG A 886 -0.10 15.47 12.10
C ARG A 886 -0.75 16.81 11.80
N ASP A 887 -1.75 16.81 10.92
CA ASP A 887 -2.52 18.01 10.56
C ASP A 887 -1.64 19.20 10.12
N TRP A 888 -0.53 18.92 9.43
CA TRP A 888 0.47 19.92 9.04
C TRP A 888 -0.07 20.87 7.97
N LYS A 889 -0.13 22.17 8.30
CA LYS A 889 -0.61 23.23 7.41
C LYS A 889 0.31 24.43 7.48
N ARG A 890 0.66 24.99 6.33
CA ARG A 890 1.43 26.23 6.22
C ARG A 890 0.59 27.29 5.51
N ASP A 891 0.59 28.49 6.08
CA ASP A 891 -0.07 29.68 5.54
C ASP A 891 0.87 30.87 5.74
N GLY A 892 1.53 31.30 4.65
CA GLY A 892 2.62 32.28 4.70
C GLY A 892 3.72 31.88 5.69
N GLY A 893 4.06 32.78 6.61
CA GLY A 893 5.07 32.57 7.66
C GLY A 893 4.59 31.76 8.86
N VAL A 894 3.37 31.20 8.83
CA VAL A 894 2.79 30.43 9.95
C VAL A 894 2.64 28.97 9.58
N THR A 895 3.20 28.08 10.39
CA THR A 895 3.03 26.63 10.29
C THR A 895 2.25 26.12 11.50
N ARG A 896 1.21 25.31 11.29
CA ARG A 896 0.39 24.67 12.34
C ARG A 896 0.39 23.16 12.16
N PHE A 897 0.45 22.44 13.26
CA PHE A 897 0.34 20.98 13.29
C PHE A 897 -0.09 20.50 14.68
N THR A 898 -0.37 19.21 14.81
CA THR A 898 -0.59 18.56 16.11
C THR A 898 0.52 17.56 16.38
N PHE A 899 0.91 17.44 17.65
CA PHE A 899 1.98 16.56 18.10
C PHE A 899 1.55 15.71 19.31
N GLY A 900 2.11 14.51 19.42
CA GLY A 900 1.94 13.63 20.59
C GLY A 900 2.78 12.36 20.48
N GLY A 901 3.22 11.79 21.60
CA GLY A 901 3.98 10.54 21.61
C GLY A 901 3.97 9.83 22.96
N TYR A 902 4.36 8.54 22.95
CA TYR A 902 4.22 7.64 24.10
C TYR A 902 5.30 7.80 25.17
N PHE A 903 6.55 8.12 24.78
CA PHE A 903 7.68 8.07 25.70
C PHE A 903 8.64 9.23 25.46
N LYS A 904 8.70 10.14 26.45
CA LYS A 904 9.53 11.36 26.43
C LYS A 904 9.46 12.09 25.06
N PRO A 905 8.25 12.47 24.60
CA PRO A 905 8.06 12.94 23.25
C PRO A 905 8.69 14.33 23.04
N PHE A 906 9.27 14.53 21.87
CA PHE A 906 9.89 15.76 21.44
C PHE A 906 9.83 15.88 19.92
N PHE A 907 9.91 17.12 19.42
CA PHE A 907 10.19 17.40 18.01
C PHE A 907 11.33 18.41 17.89
N ARG A 908 12.04 18.35 16.76
CA ARG A 908 13.06 19.32 16.37
C ARG A 908 12.69 20.02 15.07
N LEU A 909 12.77 21.33 15.08
CA LEU A 909 12.59 22.16 13.90
C LEU A 909 13.95 22.57 13.34
N ALA A 910 14.17 22.31 12.05
CA ALA A 910 15.20 23.00 11.28
C ALA A 910 14.66 24.36 10.79
N ASN A 911 15.57 25.27 10.43
CA ASN A 911 15.25 26.58 9.84
C ASN A 911 14.31 27.46 10.69
N ALA A 912 14.22 27.19 12.00
CA ALA A 912 13.30 27.88 12.90
C ALA A 912 13.98 28.90 13.83
N GLY A 913 15.24 29.27 13.55
CA GLY A 913 16.07 30.06 14.47
C GLY A 913 15.55 31.47 14.79
N GLN A 914 14.66 32.02 13.95
CA GLN A 914 14.00 33.32 14.11
C GLN A 914 12.48 33.19 14.32
N CYS A 915 12.00 31.98 14.65
CA CYS A 915 10.59 31.70 14.79
C CYS A 915 10.17 31.66 16.26
N SER A 916 8.96 32.12 16.55
CA SER A 916 8.28 31.90 17.82
C SER A 916 7.43 30.64 17.72
N VAL A 917 7.36 29.88 18.81
CA VAL A 917 6.60 28.62 18.88
C VAL A 917 5.62 28.69 20.05
N THR A 918 4.38 28.27 19.81
CA THR A 918 3.40 28.02 20.87
C THR A 918 2.97 26.56 20.87
N ILE A 919 2.71 26.03 22.06
CA ILE A 919 2.14 24.70 22.28
C ILE A 919 0.91 24.89 23.16
N ASP A 920 -0.24 24.37 22.75
CA ASP A 920 -1.53 24.59 23.43
C ASP A 920 -1.83 26.09 23.65
N GLY A 921 -1.45 26.92 22.65
CA GLY A 921 -1.59 28.38 22.68
C GLY A 921 -0.62 29.11 23.62
N LYS A 922 0.28 28.41 24.30
CA LYS A 922 1.26 28.99 25.23
C LYS A 922 2.63 29.13 24.57
N PRO A 923 3.30 30.30 24.62
CA PRO A 923 4.66 30.45 24.12
C PRO A 923 5.64 29.50 24.81
N VAL A 924 6.50 28.87 24.03
CA VAL A 924 7.56 27.96 24.52
C VAL A 924 8.90 28.33 23.91
N THR A 925 9.97 28.21 24.70
CA THR A 925 11.35 28.42 24.24
C THR A 925 12.00 27.08 23.94
N GLY A 926 12.44 26.88 22.69
CA GLY A 926 13.14 25.66 22.30
C GLY A 926 14.60 25.67 22.73
N VAL A 927 15.17 24.49 22.96
CA VAL A 927 16.60 24.32 23.23
C VAL A 927 17.36 24.26 21.91
N ARG A 928 18.30 25.20 21.70
CA ARG A 928 19.12 25.23 20.48
C ARG A 928 20.16 24.11 20.51
N ASP A 929 20.22 23.36 19.42
CA ASP A 929 21.21 22.30 19.20
C ASP A 929 21.61 22.30 17.73
N ARG A 930 22.87 22.68 17.49
CA ARG A 930 23.41 22.99 16.15
C ARG A 930 22.47 23.97 15.42
N ASN A 931 21.91 23.55 14.28
CA ASN A 931 21.04 24.36 13.43
C ASN A 931 19.55 24.05 13.65
N THR A 932 19.19 23.44 14.78
CA THR A 932 17.81 23.04 15.12
C THR A 932 17.36 23.58 16.47
N LEU A 933 16.04 23.66 16.67
CA LEU A 933 15.40 23.94 17.96
C LEU A 933 14.61 22.72 18.41
N ARG A 934 14.87 22.22 19.62
CA ARG A 934 14.18 21.10 20.25
C ARG A 934 13.09 21.59 21.20
N PHE A 935 11.94 20.93 21.16
CA PHE A 935 10.81 21.13 22.07
C PHE A 935 10.39 19.79 22.66
N ASP A 936 10.36 19.69 23.98
CA ASP A 936 9.94 18.51 24.73
C ASP A 936 8.51 18.69 25.25
N LEU A 937 7.71 17.63 25.19
CA LEU A 937 6.30 17.61 25.58
C LEU A 937 6.02 16.46 26.56
N PRO A 938 4.94 16.56 27.36
CA PRO A 938 4.47 15.42 28.15
C PRO A 938 4.08 14.22 27.27
N ALA A 939 4.37 13.02 27.75
CA ALA A 939 3.89 11.78 27.13
C ALA A 939 2.36 11.66 27.24
N VAL A 940 1.75 11.01 26.25
CA VAL A 940 0.32 10.69 26.22
C VAL A 940 0.10 9.20 26.01
N THR A 941 -0.99 8.67 26.53
CA THR A 941 -1.31 7.22 26.45
C THR A 941 -1.94 6.82 25.12
N ASP A 942 -2.49 7.80 24.38
CA ASP A 942 -3.10 7.60 23.07
C ASP A 942 -2.76 8.80 22.15
N PRO A 943 -1.55 8.83 21.58
CA PRO A 943 -1.12 9.88 20.67
C PRO A 943 -1.89 9.83 19.35
N ILE A 944 -2.68 8.79 19.05
CA ILE A 944 -3.56 8.76 17.88
C ILE A 944 -4.79 9.66 18.12
N ASN A 945 -5.31 9.72 19.33
CA ASN A 945 -6.50 10.55 19.60
C ASN A 945 -6.18 11.88 20.31
N VAL A 946 -5.13 11.93 21.13
CA VAL A 946 -4.72 13.15 21.83
C VAL A 946 -3.91 14.06 20.90
N LYS A 947 -4.36 15.30 20.72
CA LYS A 947 -3.76 16.30 19.84
C LYS A 947 -3.28 17.51 20.65
N GLN A 948 -1.97 17.74 20.70
CA GLN A 948 -1.41 18.98 21.23
C GLN A 948 -1.11 19.94 20.06
N PRO A 949 -1.92 21.00 19.83
CA PRO A 949 -1.67 21.97 18.77
C PRO A 949 -0.35 22.71 18.97
N VAL A 950 0.43 22.78 17.90
CA VAL A 950 1.67 23.55 17.79
C VAL A 950 1.51 24.60 16.69
N GLU A 951 1.94 25.82 16.98
CA GLU A 951 2.02 26.90 15.99
C GLU A 951 3.42 27.49 15.97
N VAL A 952 4.02 27.56 14.79
CA VAL A 952 5.34 28.14 14.52
C VAL A 952 5.13 29.39 13.67
N ARG A 953 5.57 30.55 14.15
CA ARG A 953 5.50 31.83 13.42
C ARG A 953 6.89 32.37 13.18
N CYS A 954 7.25 32.57 11.93
CA CYS A 954 8.54 33.15 11.53
C CYS A 954 8.32 34.55 10.97
N ALA A 955 9.25 35.46 11.24
CA ALA A 955 9.31 36.73 10.52
C ALA A 955 9.60 36.43 9.04
N GLY A 956 8.78 36.97 8.14
CA GLY A 956 8.87 36.76 6.69
C GLY A 956 10.08 37.42 6.06
#